data_AF-A0A7U9SUQ5-F1
#
_entry.id   AF-A0A7U9SUQ5-F1
#
_cell.length_a   1.000
_cell.length_b   1.000
_cell.length_c   1.000
_cell.angle_alpha   90.00
_cell.angle_beta   90.00
_cell.angle_gamma   90.00
#
_symmetry.space_group_name_H-M   'P 1'
#
loop_
_entity.id
_entity.type
_entity.pdbx_description
1 polymer ?
#
loop_
_entity_poly.entity_id
_entity_poly.type
_entity_poly.pdbx_seq_one_letter_code
_entity_poly.pdbx_strand_id
1 'polypeptide(L)'
;MVISQKSVDEYVPLSLGSDGSVTAQFTMTTLEELGLLKMDFLGLRTLTVIQDVARLAGESAGEEIDIEKIDYDDKKVLSSIGTGRTDGIFQLESGGMKSVMKELKPQNLEDVIAGISLYRPGPMDFIPQYIRGKDNRSSITYDCPQLEPILAPTYGCIVYQEQVMQIVRDLAGYTLGRSDLLRRAMSKKKGDVMRKERQSFVYGNAEEDVPGCIANGISEQTANKIYDEMIDFAKYAFNKSHAAAYAVVAYQTAWLKYYYPVEFMAALMTSVIDVPSKVSEYIYSCRQMGIEILPPDINKGVGDFSVDRGKIRYGLTAIKSIGRPVIATIIEERNVRGAFKNLKDFIERMSEKEVINKRSIENFIKSGAFDSLGGTRKQLMIIYVQILDQVNREKKYSMTGQMSLFDMVSDDQKAEFDTPLPKVGEYENETKFAFEKEVLGIYLSGHPMEEYEEKWRKNITRTTLDFQFDEETGRTRVHDGAREVIGGMITAKTIKYTKQNKVMAFVTLEDLAGSVEVVIFPKDYEKNQQFLNEEAKVFIRGRVSEEDEAASKMICEKVIPFEQTKRELWLQYADKEAYLADEAALLEMLRDSDGRDMVVIYCKKEKAIKRLPAGRSVNADKLLLNKLTNYLGESCVKVIEKSIENLC
;
A
#
# COMPACT_ATOMS: atom_id res chain seq x y z
N MET A 1 -22.13 22.45 7.11
CA MET A 1 -23.54 22.58 7.53
C MET A 1 -23.76 23.97 8.11
N VAL A 2 -24.95 24.55 7.93
CA VAL A 2 -25.31 25.86 8.50
C VAL A 2 -26.46 25.69 9.47
N ILE A 3 -26.35 26.36 10.61
CA ILE A 3 -27.36 26.37 11.68
C ILE A 3 -27.78 27.83 11.86
N SER A 4 -29.09 28.08 11.76
CA SER A 4 -29.68 29.41 11.93
C SER A 4 -30.78 29.38 12.98
N GLN A 5 -31.05 30.54 13.58
CA GLN A 5 -32.11 30.66 14.60
C GLN A 5 -33.52 30.57 14.00
N LYS A 6 -33.70 31.08 12.78
CA LYS A 6 -34.93 30.95 11.98
C LYS A 6 -34.70 30.02 10.79
N SER A 7 -35.74 29.86 9.97
CA SER A 7 -35.65 29.07 8.74
C SER A 7 -34.53 29.61 7.83
N VAL A 8 -33.72 28.70 7.27
CA VAL A 8 -32.50 29.07 6.52
C VAL A 8 -32.85 29.89 5.27
N ASP A 9 -34.00 29.61 4.65
CA ASP A 9 -34.52 30.32 3.47
C ASP A 9 -34.93 31.78 3.74
N GLU A 10 -35.09 32.18 5.01
CA GLU A 10 -35.25 33.61 5.36
C GLU A 10 -33.95 34.41 5.20
N TYR A 11 -32.80 33.73 5.27
CA TYR A 11 -31.48 34.36 5.22
C TYR A 11 -30.78 34.14 3.88
N VAL A 12 -30.89 32.93 3.33
CA VAL A 12 -30.11 32.51 2.16
C VAL A 12 -30.95 31.63 1.22
N PRO A 13 -30.84 31.84 -0.10
CA PRO A 13 -31.54 30.99 -1.06
C PRO A 13 -31.01 29.55 -1.01
N LEU A 14 -31.92 28.58 -1.15
CA LEU A 14 -31.65 27.15 -1.07
C LEU A 14 -31.77 26.47 -2.45
N SER A 15 -31.10 25.34 -2.61
CA SER A 15 -31.20 24.45 -3.76
C SER A 15 -31.24 22.99 -3.31
N LEU A 16 -31.75 22.10 -4.17
CA LEU A 16 -31.68 20.66 -3.96
C LEU A 16 -30.50 20.08 -4.76
N GLY A 17 -29.64 19.34 -4.08
CA GLY A 17 -28.60 18.52 -4.70
C GLY A 17 -29.19 17.34 -5.47
N SER A 18 -28.38 16.70 -6.31
CA SER A 18 -28.77 15.53 -7.11
C SER A 18 -29.14 14.31 -6.26
N ASP A 19 -28.65 14.25 -5.03
CA ASP A 19 -28.96 13.25 -4.00
C ASP A 19 -30.17 13.63 -3.13
N GLY A 20 -30.82 14.76 -3.42
CA GLY A 20 -31.94 15.30 -2.64
C GLY A 20 -31.53 16.09 -1.40
N SER A 21 -30.23 16.31 -1.16
CA SER A 21 -29.75 17.12 -0.04
C SER A 21 -30.09 18.60 -0.24
N VAL A 22 -30.48 19.28 0.85
CA VAL A 22 -30.74 20.74 0.81
C VAL A 22 -29.42 21.49 0.98
N THR A 23 -29.13 22.39 0.04
CA THR A 23 -27.87 23.13 -0.06
C THR A 23 -28.13 24.63 -0.04
N ALA A 24 -27.26 25.41 0.62
CA ALA A 24 -27.29 26.86 0.53
C ALA A 24 -26.60 27.29 -0.77
N GLN A 25 -27.17 28.25 -1.50
CA GLN A 25 -26.60 28.72 -2.76
C GLN A 25 -25.42 29.69 -2.55
N PHE A 26 -25.33 30.32 -1.37
CA PHE A 26 -24.20 31.17 -1.04
C PHE A 26 -22.96 30.37 -0.68
N THR A 27 -21.80 30.93 -1.03
CA THR A 27 -20.50 30.33 -0.75
C THR A 27 -20.13 30.44 0.73
N MET A 28 -19.21 29.59 1.17
CA MET A 28 -18.75 29.51 2.57
C MET A 28 -18.47 30.88 3.21
N THR A 29 -17.65 31.71 2.56
CA THR A 29 -17.24 33.01 3.11
C THR A 29 -18.43 33.95 3.30
N THR A 30 -19.35 33.96 2.34
CA THR A 30 -20.55 34.80 2.39
C THR A 30 -21.47 34.39 3.54
N LEU A 31 -21.60 33.09 3.80
CA LEU A 31 -22.41 32.58 4.91
C LEU A 31 -21.84 32.99 6.27
N GLU A 32 -20.51 32.95 6.42
CA GLU A 32 -19.83 33.40 7.63
C GLU A 32 -19.95 34.93 7.82
N GLU A 33 -19.80 35.72 6.75
CA GLU A 33 -19.96 37.18 6.78
C GLU A 33 -21.39 37.62 7.12
N LEU A 34 -22.40 36.83 6.75
CA LEU A 34 -23.79 37.04 7.14
C LEU A 34 -24.07 36.71 8.62
N GLY A 35 -23.08 36.20 9.35
CA GLY A 35 -23.18 35.86 10.77
C GLY A 35 -23.92 34.56 11.04
N LEU A 36 -24.05 33.67 10.04
CA LEU A 36 -24.65 32.36 10.22
C LEU A 36 -23.65 31.39 10.87
N LEU A 37 -24.14 30.56 11.81
CA LEU A 37 -23.30 29.57 12.47
C LEU A 37 -23.00 28.44 11.48
N LYS A 38 -21.73 28.28 11.15
CA LYS A 38 -21.23 27.20 10.31
C LYS A 38 -20.61 26.11 11.17
N MET A 39 -20.95 24.85 10.89
CA MET A 39 -20.30 23.67 11.45
C MET A 39 -19.87 22.73 10.33
N ASP A 40 -18.63 22.27 10.39
CA ASP A 40 -18.08 21.30 9.46
C ASP A 40 -18.17 19.90 10.04
N PHE A 41 -18.89 19.01 9.34
CA PHE A 41 -18.97 17.59 9.65
C PHE A 41 -18.18 16.85 8.58
N LEU A 42 -17.05 16.28 8.97
CA LEU A 42 -16.12 15.62 8.07
C LEU A 42 -16.30 14.10 8.20
N GLY A 43 -16.54 13.42 7.09
CA GLY A 43 -16.52 11.96 7.05
C GLY A 43 -15.09 11.45 6.99
N LEU A 44 -14.53 11.06 8.13
CA LEU A 44 -13.16 10.52 8.20
C LEU A 44 -13.18 9.00 8.27
N ARG A 45 -12.85 8.34 7.13
CA ARG A 45 -12.78 6.87 7.01
C ARG A 45 -11.97 6.21 8.12
N THR A 46 -10.87 6.85 8.55
CA THR A 46 -9.99 6.34 9.59
C THR A 46 -10.70 6.08 10.91
N LEU A 47 -11.69 6.92 11.29
CA LEU A 47 -12.43 6.71 12.53
C LEU A 47 -13.31 5.46 12.46
N THR A 48 -13.92 5.19 11.29
CA THR A 48 -14.64 3.95 11.04
C THR A 48 -13.70 2.74 11.13
N VAL A 49 -12.49 2.83 10.56
CA VAL A 49 -11.48 1.77 10.68
C VAL A 49 -11.13 1.52 12.14
N ILE A 50 -10.84 2.57 12.93
CA ILE A 50 -10.51 2.42 14.36
C ILE A 50 -11.65 1.70 15.10
N GLN A 51 -12.89 2.10 14.85
CA GLN A 51 -14.07 1.48 15.46
C GLN A 51 -14.19 -0.01 15.10
N ASP A 52 -14.06 -0.33 13.81
CA ASP A 52 -14.16 -1.70 13.33
C ASP A 52 -13.05 -2.60 13.87
N VAL A 53 -11.81 -2.09 13.93
CA VAL A 53 -10.69 -2.84 14.51
C VAL A 53 -10.88 -3.05 16.00
N ALA A 54 -11.27 -2.02 16.76
CA ALA A 54 -11.51 -2.17 18.20
C ALA A 54 -12.58 -3.23 18.48
N ARG A 55 -13.64 -3.28 17.66
CA ARG A 55 -14.66 -4.33 17.73
C ARG A 55 -14.09 -5.72 17.43
N LEU A 56 -13.41 -5.90 16.30
CA LEU A 56 -12.82 -7.19 15.89
C LEU A 56 -11.75 -7.69 16.87
N ALA A 57 -10.95 -6.77 17.38
CA ALA A 57 -9.91 -7.05 18.36
C ALA A 57 -10.52 -7.41 19.73
N GLY A 58 -11.61 -6.75 20.13
CA GLY A 58 -12.33 -7.14 21.34
C GLY A 58 -13.01 -8.50 21.25
N GLU A 59 -13.58 -8.83 20.09
CA GLU A 59 -14.10 -10.18 19.80
C GLU A 59 -13.01 -11.25 19.90
N SER A 60 -11.79 -10.95 19.44
CA SER A 60 -10.66 -11.87 19.42
C SER A 60 -9.97 -12.01 20.78
N ALA A 61 -9.86 -10.91 21.54
CA ALA A 61 -9.26 -10.88 22.87
C ALA A 61 -10.22 -11.37 23.98
N GLY A 62 -11.53 -11.33 23.72
CA GLY A 62 -12.56 -11.66 24.71
C GLY A 62 -12.86 -10.53 25.70
N GLU A 63 -12.36 -9.32 25.45
CA GLU A 63 -12.57 -8.12 26.26
C GLU A 63 -12.74 -6.88 25.38
N GLU A 64 -13.55 -5.91 25.80
CA GLU A 64 -13.79 -4.69 25.03
C GLU A 64 -12.54 -3.78 25.03
N ILE A 65 -12.13 -3.32 23.84
CA ILE A 65 -10.99 -2.41 23.69
C ILE A 65 -11.49 -0.97 23.66
N ASP A 66 -11.13 -0.21 24.69
CA ASP A 66 -11.39 1.23 24.76
C ASP A 66 -10.18 2.01 24.22
N ILE A 67 -10.30 2.48 22.97
CA ILE A 67 -9.23 3.20 22.28
C ILE A 67 -8.87 4.54 22.92
N GLU A 68 -9.78 5.13 23.71
CA GLU A 68 -9.55 6.41 24.38
C GLU A 68 -8.64 6.26 25.62
N LYS A 69 -8.42 5.02 26.09
CA LYS A 69 -7.65 4.71 27.30
C LYS A 69 -6.27 4.09 27.04
N ILE A 70 -5.83 4.01 25.79
CA ILE A 70 -4.53 3.42 25.45
C ILE A 70 -3.36 4.26 25.98
N ASP A 71 -2.21 3.61 26.16
CA ASP A 71 -0.96 4.27 26.55
C ASP A 71 -0.30 4.94 25.33
N TYR A 72 -0.20 6.27 25.35
CA TYR A 72 0.43 7.09 24.31
C TYR A 72 1.97 7.17 24.42
N ASP A 73 2.58 6.58 25.45
CA ASP A 73 4.04 6.49 25.61
C ASP A 73 4.60 5.07 25.43
N ASP A 74 3.83 4.17 24.83
CA ASP A 74 4.25 2.79 24.57
C ASP A 74 5.45 2.76 23.60
N LYS A 75 6.63 2.48 24.16
CA LYS A 75 7.89 2.43 23.42
C LYS A 75 7.91 1.40 22.30
N LYS A 76 7.10 0.34 22.39
CA LYS A 76 7.03 -0.70 21.34
C LYS A 76 6.33 -0.16 20.11
N VAL A 77 5.20 0.55 20.29
CA VAL A 77 4.44 1.17 19.21
C VAL A 77 5.26 2.27 18.53
N LEU A 78 5.88 3.13 19.33
CA LEU A 78 6.77 4.20 18.83
C LEU A 78 7.97 3.63 18.06
N SER A 79 8.59 2.57 18.56
CA SER A 79 9.67 1.86 17.86
C SER A 79 9.19 1.24 16.53
N SER A 80 7.95 0.71 16.50
CA SER A 80 7.32 0.18 15.29
C SER A 80 7.10 1.27 14.23
N ILE A 81 6.63 2.46 14.63
CA ILE A 81 6.55 3.61 13.71
C ILE A 81 7.95 3.94 13.17
N GLY A 82 8.97 3.90 14.04
CA GLY A 82 10.37 4.09 13.70
C GLY A 82 10.99 3.05 12.76
N THR A 83 10.31 1.93 12.44
CA THR A 83 10.79 1.02 11.40
C THR A 83 10.39 1.47 9.99
N GLY A 84 9.48 2.44 9.86
CA GLY A 84 8.90 2.88 8.59
C GLY A 84 7.93 1.87 7.96
N ARG A 85 7.42 0.88 8.74
CA ARG A 85 6.42 -0.11 8.28
C ARG A 85 5.00 0.36 8.58
N THR A 86 4.69 1.58 8.15
CA THR A 86 3.50 2.33 8.54
C THR A 86 2.37 2.26 7.51
N ASP A 87 2.32 1.21 6.68
CA ASP A 87 1.20 0.96 5.75
C ASP A 87 -0.14 0.94 6.50
N GLY A 88 -1.13 1.67 6.01
CA GLY A 88 -2.42 1.86 6.67
C GLY A 88 -2.44 2.75 7.92
N ILE A 89 -1.30 3.25 8.41
CA ILE A 89 -1.26 4.15 9.57
C ILE A 89 -1.57 5.57 9.09
N PHE A 90 -2.59 6.17 9.68
CA PHE A 90 -3.11 7.47 9.28
C PHE A 90 -2.03 8.55 9.28
N GLN A 91 -1.96 9.36 8.22
CA GLN A 91 -0.96 10.42 7.97
C GLN A 91 0.50 9.92 7.80
N LEU A 92 0.79 8.65 8.11
CA LEU A 92 2.15 8.10 8.13
C LEU A 92 2.41 7.09 7.01
N GLU A 93 1.48 6.91 6.09
CA GLU A 93 1.53 5.85 5.08
C GLU A 93 2.44 6.17 3.88
N SER A 94 2.63 7.45 3.57
CA SER A 94 3.37 7.81 2.36
C SER A 94 4.85 7.43 2.40
N GLY A 95 5.43 7.15 1.23
CA GLY A 95 6.82 6.66 1.13
C GLY A 95 7.87 7.59 1.73
N GLY A 96 7.73 8.91 1.53
CA GLY A 96 8.66 9.86 2.13
C GLY A 96 8.39 10.07 3.63
N MET A 97 7.13 10.00 4.09
CA MET A 97 6.83 10.05 5.52
C MET A 97 7.38 8.81 6.25
N LYS A 98 7.26 7.62 5.65
CA LYS A 98 7.91 6.38 6.12
C LYS A 98 9.41 6.57 6.32
N SER A 99 10.06 7.22 5.36
CA SER A 99 11.50 7.51 5.42
C SER A 99 11.83 8.49 6.55
N VAL A 100 11.06 9.56 6.67
CA VAL A 100 11.21 10.51 7.78
C VAL A 100 11.00 9.84 9.13
N MET A 101 9.96 9.03 9.32
CA MET A 101 9.72 8.33 10.58
C MET A 101 10.83 7.33 10.91
N LYS A 102 11.42 6.69 9.89
CA LYS A 102 12.57 5.79 10.05
C LYS A 102 13.85 6.50 10.47
N GLU A 103 14.09 7.71 9.97
CA GLU A 103 15.21 8.55 10.37
C GLU A 103 14.98 9.18 11.75
N LEU A 104 13.77 9.71 11.96
CA LEU A 104 13.33 10.39 13.18
C LEU A 104 13.29 9.46 14.39
N LYS A 105 12.91 8.18 14.21
CA LYS A 105 12.77 7.16 15.26
C LYS A 105 12.01 7.69 16.49
N PRO A 106 10.70 8.00 16.37
CA PRO A 106 9.95 8.69 17.41
C PRO A 106 10.07 7.96 18.76
N GLN A 107 10.27 8.72 19.85
CA GLN A 107 10.42 8.20 21.21
C GLN A 107 9.28 8.60 22.16
N ASN A 108 8.40 9.49 21.71
CA ASN A 108 7.22 10.00 22.39
C ASN A 108 6.21 10.51 21.34
N LEU A 109 5.02 10.92 21.78
CA LEU A 109 3.99 11.47 20.91
C LEU A 109 4.41 12.81 20.28
N GLU A 110 5.16 13.65 21.00
CA GLU A 110 5.68 14.92 20.49
C GLU A 110 6.51 14.77 19.21
N ASP A 111 7.33 13.72 19.10
CA ASP A 111 8.08 13.43 17.89
C ASP A 111 7.15 13.09 16.71
N VAL A 112 6.05 12.37 16.95
CA VAL A 112 5.06 12.07 15.90
C VAL A 112 4.37 13.36 15.44
N ILE A 113 3.99 14.23 16.38
CA ILE A 113 3.40 15.55 16.10
C ILE A 113 4.37 16.39 15.25
N ALA A 114 5.65 16.40 15.63
CA ALA A 114 6.69 17.13 14.91
C ALA A 114 6.90 16.57 13.50
N GLY A 115 6.97 15.25 13.32
CA GLY A 115 7.11 14.62 12.02
C GLY A 115 5.97 14.96 11.05
N ILE A 116 4.72 14.92 11.52
CA ILE A 116 3.53 15.34 10.73
C ILE A 116 3.56 16.84 10.38
N SER A 117 4.15 17.65 11.25
CA SER A 117 4.24 19.10 11.04
C SER A 117 5.35 19.48 10.08
N LEU A 118 6.51 18.81 10.16
CA LEU A 118 7.73 19.12 9.41
C LEU A 118 7.75 18.53 8.00
N TYR A 119 7.10 17.40 7.76
CA TYR A 119 7.09 16.74 6.44
C TYR A 119 6.16 17.45 5.44
N ARG A 120 6.55 18.67 5.03
CA ARG A 120 5.86 19.51 4.03
C ARG A 120 6.86 20.32 3.22
N PRO A 121 6.51 20.74 1.99
CA PRO A 121 7.38 21.62 1.20
C PRO A 121 7.71 22.91 1.96
N GLY A 122 9.01 23.18 2.16
CA GLY A 122 9.52 24.26 3.00
C GLY A 122 10.12 23.76 4.32
N PRO A 123 9.32 23.36 5.33
CA PRO A 123 9.86 22.97 6.62
C PRO A 123 10.62 21.63 6.63
N MET A 124 10.55 20.85 5.55
CA MET A 124 11.35 19.63 5.36
C MET A 124 12.86 19.85 5.55
N ASP A 125 13.37 21.02 5.18
CA ASP A 125 14.80 21.34 5.29
C ASP A 125 15.29 21.39 6.76
N PHE A 126 14.36 21.51 7.72
CA PHE A 126 14.66 21.52 9.16
C PHE A 126 14.61 20.13 9.80
N ILE A 127 14.12 19.10 9.10
CA ILE A 127 14.10 17.72 9.61
C ILE A 127 15.50 17.27 10.03
N PRO A 128 16.58 17.49 9.25
CA PRO A 128 17.94 17.12 9.68
C PRO A 128 18.41 17.85 10.94
N GLN A 129 18.00 19.12 11.12
CA GLN A 129 18.33 19.88 12.33
C GLN A 129 17.60 19.33 13.55
N TYR A 130 16.30 19.03 13.40
CA TYR A 130 15.48 18.42 14.45
C TYR A 130 16.06 17.08 14.90
N ILE A 131 16.39 16.20 13.94
CA ILE A 131 16.99 14.89 14.22
C ILE A 131 18.34 15.03 14.92
N ARG A 132 19.19 15.96 14.49
CA ARG A 132 20.49 16.22 15.13
C ARG A 132 20.33 16.67 16.58
N GLY A 133 19.41 17.60 16.85
CA GLY A 133 19.13 18.07 18.20
C GLY A 133 18.56 16.97 19.10
N LYS A 134 17.74 16.08 18.52
CA LYS A 134 17.21 14.90 19.19
C LYS A 134 18.31 13.89 19.57
N ASP A 135 19.15 13.51 18.61
CA ASP A 135 20.22 12.53 18.81
C ASP A 135 21.33 13.07 19.73
N ASN A 136 21.62 14.37 19.65
CA ASN A 136 22.59 15.03 20.49
C ASN A 136 22.08 16.38 21.01
N ARG A 137 21.55 16.38 22.24
CA ARG A 137 21.09 17.59 22.92
C ARG A 137 22.18 18.65 23.11
N SER A 138 23.46 18.27 23.20
CA SER A 138 24.55 19.24 23.35
C SER A 138 24.81 20.05 22.07
N SER A 139 24.23 19.66 20.94
CA SER A 139 24.32 20.39 19.68
C SER A 139 23.33 21.55 19.58
N ILE A 140 22.37 21.63 20.50
CA ILE A 140 21.33 22.66 20.51
C ILE A 140 21.92 23.93 21.14
N THR A 141 21.82 25.04 20.42
CA THR A 141 22.23 26.36 20.90
C THR A 141 21.03 27.28 20.89
N TYR A 142 20.72 27.90 22.03
CA TYR A 142 19.67 28.91 22.15
C TYR A 142 20.28 30.31 22.12
N ASP A 143 19.66 31.22 21.38
CA ASP A 143 20.12 32.61 21.29
C ASP A 143 19.95 33.39 22.61
N CYS A 144 18.98 32.99 23.44
CA CYS A 144 18.86 33.45 24.82
C CYS A 144 18.25 32.35 25.72
N PRO A 145 18.48 32.40 27.04
CA PRO A 145 17.96 31.40 27.99
C PRO A 145 16.43 31.27 27.97
N GLN A 146 15.71 32.36 27.66
CA GLN A 146 14.24 32.40 27.63
C GLN A 146 13.66 31.53 26.48
N LEU A 147 14.42 31.21 25.44
CA LEU A 147 13.96 30.35 24.35
C LEU A 147 13.98 28.86 24.70
N GLU A 148 14.83 28.44 25.62
CA GLU A 148 14.97 27.05 26.02
C GLU A 148 13.62 26.40 26.43
N PRO A 149 12.83 26.96 27.37
CA PRO A 149 11.56 26.33 27.76
C PRO A 149 10.53 26.23 26.62
N ILE A 150 10.64 27.09 25.59
CA ILE A 150 9.69 27.13 24.46
C ILE A 150 10.08 26.12 23.38
N LEU A 151 11.38 26.01 23.11
CA LEU A 151 11.93 25.24 21.99
C LEU A 151 12.55 23.90 22.40
N ALA A 152 12.72 23.62 23.71
CA ALA A 152 13.20 22.33 24.20
C ALA A 152 12.37 21.13 23.69
N PRO A 153 11.02 21.18 23.64
CA PRO A 153 10.23 20.06 23.11
C PRO A 153 10.45 19.78 21.63
N THR A 154 11.00 20.74 20.88
CA THR A 154 11.29 20.64 19.43
C THR A 154 12.78 20.74 19.13
N TYR A 155 13.62 20.43 20.12
CA TYR A 155 15.07 20.39 20.02
C TYR A 155 15.71 21.67 19.45
N GLY A 156 15.16 22.83 19.80
CA GLY A 156 15.66 24.14 19.36
C GLY A 156 15.08 24.65 18.03
N CYS A 157 14.23 23.87 17.36
CA CYS A 157 13.59 24.27 16.11
C CYS A 157 12.25 24.98 16.35
N ILE A 158 11.98 26.07 15.64
CA ILE A 158 10.64 26.68 15.60
C ILE A 158 9.77 25.87 14.64
N VAL A 159 8.76 25.16 15.17
CA VAL A 159 7.88 24.29 14.37
C VAL A 159 6.44 24.80 14.39
N TYR A 160 6.00 25.29 15.54
CA TYR A 160 4.59 25.58 15.79
C TYR A 160 4.27 27.08 15.83
N GLN A 161 3.06 27.42 15.43
CA GLN A 161 2.49 28.75 15.57
C GLN A 161 2.42 29.20 17.03
N GLU A 162 2.08 28.27 17.91
CA GLU A 162 2.00 28.48 19.35
C GLU A 162 3.38 28.80 19.95
N GLN A 163 4.47 28.25 19.38
CA GLN A 163 5.83 28.62 19.80
C GLN A 163 6.15 30.07 19.42
N VAL A 164 5.77 30.53 18.22
CA VAL A 164 5.92 31.95 17.84
C VAL A 164 5.16 32.86 18.79
N MET A 165 3.93 32.48 19.18
CA MET A 165 3.15 33.23 20.16
C MET A 165 3.81 33.24 21.55
N GLN A 166 4.38 32.12 21.99
CA GLN A 166 5.12 32.03 23.26
C GLN A 166 6.38 32.87 23.22
N ILE A 167 7.13 32.88 22.12
CA ILE A 167 8.37 33.67 21.97
C ILE A 167 8.06 35.15 22.16
N VAL A 168 7.06 35.70 21.47
CA VAL A 168 6.77 37.14 21.58
C VAL A 168 6.15 37.55 22.92
N ARG A 169 5.41 36.63 23.56
CA ARG A 169 4.93 36.83 24.93
C ARG A 169 6.07 36.82 25.94
N ASP A 170 6.91 35.80 25.91
CA ASP A 170 7.88 35.54 26.98
C ASP A 170 9.15 36.41 26.82
N LEU A 171 9.52 36.77 25.58
CA LEU A 171 10.68 37.64 25.34
C LEU A 171 10.31 39.13 25.33
N ALA A 172 9.17 39.53 24.77
CA ALA A 172 8.79 40.95 24.60
C ALA A 172 7.61 41.40 25.47
N GLY A 173 6.92 40.48 26.16
CA GLY A 173 5.79 40.80 27.05
C GLY A 173 4.43 40.99 26.34
N TYR A 174 4.26 40.44 25.14
CA TYR A 174 2.99 40.52 24.41
C TYR A 174 1.86 39.79 25.16
N THR A 175 0.62 40.29 25.06
CA THR A 175 -0.56 39.51 25.49
C THR A 175 -0.83 38.33 24.52
N LEU A 176 -1.57 37.31 24.97
CA LEU A 176 -1.94 36.16 24.12
C LEU A 176 -2.71 36.59 22.86
N GLY A 177 -3.68 37.50 23.00
CA GLY A 177 -4.46 38.01 21.88
C GLY A 177 -3.60 38.77 20.87
N ARG A 178 -2.67 39.60 21.33
CA ARG A 178 -1.75 40.32 20.45
C ARG A 178 -0.78 39.37 19.73
N SER A 179 -0.29 38.37 20.44
CA SER A 179 0.59 37.33 19.87
C SER A 179 -0.10 36.62 18.69
N ASP A 180 -1.41 36.36 18.79
CA ASP A 180 -2.19 35.80 17.68
C ASP A 180 -2.32 36.77 16.49
N LEU A 181 -2.54 38.06 16.76
CA LEU A 181 -2.58 39.10 15.70
C LEU A 181 -1.25 39.15 14.94
N LEU A 182 -0.12 39.10 15.65
CA LEU A 182 1.21 39.06 15.04
C LEU A 182 1.40 37.80 14.20
N ARG A 183 1.06 36.62 14.72
CA ARG A 183 1.08 35.35 13.97
C ARG A 183 0.30 35.47 12.67
N ARG A 184 -0.94 35.97 12.71
CA ARG A 184 -1.78 36.17 11.50
C ARG A 184 -1.16 37.15 10.51
N ALA A 185 -0.52 38.21 11.01
CA ALA A 185 0.14 39.20 10.16
C ALA A 185 1.40 38.63 9.48
N MET A 186 2.17 37.80 10.18
CA MET A 186 3.33 37.06 9.64
C MET A 186 2.89 36.10 8.52
N SER A 187 1.84 35.31 8.73
CA SER A 187 1.32 34.39 7.70
C SER A 187 0.82 35.12 6.44
N LYS A 188 0.32 36.35 6.58
CA LYS A 188 -0.16 37.18 5.45
C LYS A 188 0.91 38.07 4.80
N LYS A 189 2.17 38.02 5.25
CA LYS A 189 3.31 38.80 4.71
C LYS A 189 3.05 40.31 4.58
N LYS A 190 2.37 40.92 5.57
CA LYS A 190 2.08 42.36 5.55
C LYS A 190 3.32 43.17 5.97
N GLY A 191 4.15 43.57 4.99
CA GLY A 191 5.45 44.21 5.23
C GLY A 191 5.42 45.44 6.16
N ASP A 192 4.41 46.31 6.04
CA ASP A 192 4.29 47.50 6.89
C ASP A 192 3.95 47.15 8.34
N VAL A 193 3.12 46.14 8.56
CA VAL A 193 2.79 45.64 9.90
C VAL A 193 4.00 44.96 10.52
N MET A 194 4.74 44.15 9.74
CA MET A 194 5.94 43.47 10.22
C MET A 194 7.06 44.42 10.64
N ARG A 195 7.23 45.56 9.97
CA ARG A 195 8.21 46.58 10.38
C ARG A 195 7.82 47.27 11.69
N LYS A 196 6.54 47.62 11.84
CA LYS A 196 6.03 48.20 13.09
C LYS A 196 6.17 47.22 14.26
N GLU A 197 5.76 45.98 14.05
CA GLU A 197 5.84 44.93 15.06
C GLU A 197 7.29 44.58 15.41
N ARG A 198 8.25 44.71 14.49
CA ARG A 198 9.68 44.55 14.81
C ARG A 198 10.14 45.59 15.83
N GLN A 199 9.72 46.85 15.67
CA GLN A 199 10.04 47.90 16.63
C GLN A 199 9.41 47.61 17.99
N SER A 200 8.12 47.24 18.01
CA SER A 200 7.42 46.86 19.25
C SER A 200 8.06 45.65 19.94
N PHE A 201 8.49 44.64 19.19
CA PHE A 201 9.15 43.46 19.73
C PHE A 201 10.52 43.76 20.34
N VAL A 202 11.34 44.59 19.67
CA VAL A 202 12.70 44.90 20.13
C VAL A 202 12.71 45.94 21.25
N TYR A 203 12.05 47.08 21.05
CA TYR A 203 12.14 48.25 21.93
C TYR A 203 10.90 48.46 22.82
N GLY A 204 9.80 47.74 22.57
CA GLY A 204 8.55 47.91 23.29
C GLY A 204 7.59 48.90 22.63
N ASN A 205 6.34 48.91 23.11
CA ASN A 205 5.31 49.87 22.73
C ASN A 205 4.43 50.18 23.96
N ALA A 206 4.54 51.40 24.49
CA ALA A 206 3.80 51.83 25.67
C ALA A 206 2.29 52.01 25.42
N GLU A 207 1.87 52.34 24.20
CA GLU A 207 0.44 52.52 23.87
C GLU A 207 -0.33 51.20 23.93
N GLU A 208 0.37 50.09 23.79
CA GLU A 208 -0.21 48.75 23.70
C GLU A 208 0.34 47.79 24.76
N ASP A 209 0.94 48.34 25.83
CA ASP A 209 1.43 47.64 27.02
C ASP A 209 2.44 46.53 26.72
N VAL A 210 3.40 46.81 25.83
CA VAL A 210 4.49 45.88 25.46
C VAL A 210 5.83 46.41 25.99
N PRO A 211 6.47 45.73 26.96
CA PRO A 211 7.79 46.11 27.47
C PRO A 211 8.93 46.03 26.44
N GLY A 212 8.91 45.05 25.54
CA GLY A 212 9.97 44.81 24.54
C GLY A 212 11.13 43.96 25.06
N CYS A 213 11.88 43.36 24.12
CA CYS A 213 12.99 42.45 24.42
C CYS A 213 14.12 43.10 25.22
N ILE A 214 14.47 44.36 24.91
CA ILE A 214 15.56 45.08 25.58
C ILE A 214 15.22 45.31 27.06
N ALA A 215 13.98 45.65 27.38
CA ALA A 215 13.52 45.81 28.76
C ALA A 215 13.62 44.50 29.57
N ASN A 216 13.52 43.36 28.88
CA ASN A 216 13.62 42.02 29.46
C ASN A 216 15.05 41.44 29.44
N GLY A 217 16.07 42.28 29.17
CA GLY A 217 17.48 41.90 29.27
C GLY A 217 18.03 41.15 28.04
N ILE A 218 17.34 41.19 26.91
CA ILE A 218 17.79 40.57 25.64
C ILE A 218 18.45 41.64 24.79
N SER A 219 19.65 41.35 24.26
CA SER A 219 20.38 42.32 23.43
C SER A 219 19.61 42.64 22.15
N GLU A 220 19.75 43.87 21.66
CA GLU A 220 19.11 44.31 20.40
C GLU A 220 19.50 43.41 19.21
N GLN A 221 20.77 42.99 19.13
CA GLN A 221 21.25 42.11 18.07
C GLN A 221 20.56 40.74 18.14
N THR A 222 20.46 40.16 19.34
CA THR A 222 19.77 38.89 19.59
C THR A 222 18.29 38.99 19.27
N ALA A 223 17.61 40.05 19.71
CA ALA A 223 16.19 40.25 19.45
C ALA A 223 15.89 40.37 17.94
N ASN A 224 16.70 41.13 17.20
CA ASN A 224 16.52 41.24 15.75
C ASN A 224 16.77 39.91 15.03
N LYS A 225 17.78 39.13 15.45
CA LYS A 225 18.05 37.79 14.92
C LYS A 225 16.85 36.85 15.12
N ILE A 226 16.33 36.78 16.34
CA ILE A 226 15.16 35.93 16.68
C ILE A 226 13.94 36.37 15.87
N TYR A 227 13.73 37.68 15.67
CA TYR A 227 12.62 38.18 14.87
C TYR A 227 12.71 37.78 13.39
N ASP A 228 13.91 37.82 12.81
CA ASP A 228 14.15 37.39 11.43
C ASP A 228 13.91 35.89 11.27
N GLU A 229 14.40 35.07 12.21
CA GLU A 229 14.11 33.63 12.26
C GLU A 229 12.61 33.38 12.37
N MET A 230 11.89 34.08 13.26
CA MET A 230 10.44 33.95 13.38
C MET A 230 9.71 34.27 12.06
N ILE A 231 10.13 35.31 11.32
CA ILE A 231 9.50 35.64 10.02
C ILE A 231 9.73 34.54 9.00
N ASP A 232 10.94 33.98 8.93
CA ASP A 232 11.25 32.92 8.00
C ASP A 232 10.49 31.63 8.33
N PHE A 233 10.37 31.31 9.61
CA PHE A 233 9.60 30.15 10.07
C PHE A 233 8.08 30.35 10.03
N ALA A 234 7.55 31.54 10.29
CA ALA A 234 6.10 31.78 10.32
C ALA A 234 5.43 31.55 8.95
N LYS A 235 6.20 31.52 7.85
CA LYS A 235 5.75 31.07 6.53
C LYS A 235 5.31 29.61 6.53
N TYR A 236 5.89 28.79 7.41
CA TYR A 236 5.78 27.33 7.44
C TYR A 236 5.33 26.79 8.81
N ALA A 237 5.20 27.64 9.83
CA ALA A 237 4.80 27.27 11.17
C ALA A 237 3.41 26.62 11.17
N PHE A 238 3.34 25.46 11.81
CA PHE A 238 2.14 24.63 11.80
C PHE A 238 1.30 24.84 13.07
N ASN A 239 -0.01 24.63 12.98
CA ASN A 239 -0.88 24.72 14.15
C ASN A 239 -0.72 23.45 15.02
N LYS A 240 -0.20 23.60 16.25
CA LYS A 240 0.09 22.46 17.12
C LYS A 240 -1.17 21.73 17.54
N SER A 241 -2.26 22.44 17.85
CA SER A 241 -3.50 21.78 18.27
C SER A 241 -4.07 20.83 17.21
N HIS A 242 -4.03 21.25 15.93
CA HIS A 242 -4.44 20.42 14.81
C HIS A 242 -3.50 19.24 14.60
N ALA A 243 -2.17 19.47 14.61
CA ALA A 243 -1.21 18.36 14.48
C ALA A 243 -1.35 17.35 15.61
N ALA A 244 -1.53 17.81 16.85
CA ALA A 244 -1.68 16.95 18.02
C ALA A 244 -2.92 16.05 17.90
N ALA A 245 -4.08 16.62 17.56
CA ALA A 245 -5.31 15.85 17.39
C ALA A 245 -5.17 14.76 16.31
N TYR A 246 -4.53 15.07 15.19
CA TYR A 246 -4.30 14.09 14.11
C TYR A 246 -3.22 13.06 14.47
N ALA A 247 -2.20 13.47 15.24
CA ALA A 247 -1.17 12.55 15.73
C ALA A 247 -1.74 11.53 16.72
N VAL A 248 -2.75 11.89 17.51
CA VAL A 248 -3.49 10.95 18.36
C VAL A 248 -4.13 9.85 17.50
N VAL A 249 -4.84 10.22 16.45
CA VAL A 249 -5.47 9.25 15.51
C VAL A 249 -4.39 8.39 14.81
N ALA A 250 -3.28 9.00 14.40
CA ALA A 250 -2.13 8.27 13.83
C ALA A 250 -1.56 7.26 14.83
N TYR A 251 -1.42 7.66 16.10
CA TYR A 251 -0.94 6.77 17.16
C TYR A 251 -1.93 5.65 17.46
N GLN A 252 -3.24 5.93 17.55
CA GLN A 252 -4.28 4.94 17.76
C GLN A 252 -4.26 3.86 16.65
N THR A 253 -4.17 4.28 15.38
CA THR A 253 -4.03 3.33 14.27
C THR A 253 -2.73 2.53 14.34
N ALA A 254 -1.61 3.15 14.73
CA ALA A 254 -0.34 2.45 14.94
C ALA A 254 -0.39 1.43 16.07
N TRP A 255 -1.03 1.78 17.19
CA TRP A 255 -1.21 0.91 18.35
C TRP A 255 -2.06 -0.32 18.00
N LEU A 256 -3.19 -0.09 17.33
CA LEU A 256 -4.07 -1.16 16.84
C LEU A 256 -3.34 -2.07 15.84
N LYS A 257 -2.60 -1.51 14.88
CA LYS A 257 -1.80 -2.30 13.95
C LYS A 257 -0.71 -3.12 14.64
N TYR A 258 -0.10 -2.59 15.70
CA TYR A 258 0.97 -3.29 16.42
C TYR A 258 0.45 -4.47 17.24
N TYR A 259 -0.64 -4.27 17.99
CA TYR A 259 -1.17 -5.28 18.90
C TYR A 259 -2.19 -6.23 18.24
N TYR A 260 -2.96 -5.74 17.26
CA TYR A 260 -4.01 -6.48 16.56
C TYR A 260 -3.84 -6.37 15.04
N PRO A 261 -2.69 -6.82 14.49
CA PRO A 261 -2.35 -6.62 13.09
C PRO A 261 -3.33 -7.30 12.12
N VAL A 262 -3.91 -8.45 12.49
CA VAL A 262 -4.80 -9.22 11.61
C VAL A 262 -6.15 -8.52 11.49
N GLU A 263 -6.70 -8.10 12.63
CA GLU A 263 -7.95 -7.34 12.75
C GLU A 263 -7.79 -5.97 12.07
N PHE A 264 -6.66 -5.31 12.30
CA PHE A 264 -6.33 -4.03 11.70
C PHE A 264 -6.35 -4.09 10.18
N MET A 265 -5.62 -5.06 9.61
CA MET A 265 -5.55 -5.20 8.16
C MET A 265 -6.90 -5.64 7.56
N ALA A 266 -7.69 -6.47 8.26
CA ALA A 266 -9.02 -6.86 7.81
C ALA A 266 -9.99 -5.66 7.74
N ALA A 267 -10.06 -4.83 8.77
CA ALA A 267 -10.90 -3.63 8.75
C ALA A 267 -10.40 -2.59 7.74
N LEU A 268 -9.07 -2.42 7.63
CA LEU A 268 -8.47 -1.50 6.68
C LEU A 268 -8.83 -1.88 5.23
N MET A 269 -8.70 -3.16 4.87
CA MET A 269 -9.10 -3.66 3.55
C MET A 269 -10.60 -3.51 3.30
N THR A 270 -11.43 -3.75 4.33
CA THR A 270 -12.89 -3.51 4.26
C THR A 270 -13.21 -2.05 3.96
N SER A 271 -12.50 -1.10 4.55
CA SER A 271 -12.71 0.33 4.34
C SER A 271 -12.42 0.81 2.91
N VAL A 272 -11.65 0.03 2.14
CA VAL A 272 -11.30 0.30 0.74
C VAL A 272 -11.77 -0.81 -0.20
N ILE A 273 -12.76 -1.61 0.21
CA ILE A 273 -13.21 -2.80 -0.54
C ILE A 273 -13.63 -2.49 -1.99
N ASP A 274 -14.15 -1.28 -2.20
CA ASP A 274 -14.59 -0.77 -3.51
C ASP A 274 -13.43 -0.20 -4.36
N VAL A 275 -12.18 -0.24 -3.86
CA VAL A 275 -10.96 0.24 -4.52
C VAL A 275 -9.94 -0.91 -4.66
N PRO A 276 -10.03 -1.73 -5.74
CA PRO A 276 -9.23 -2.95 -5.89
C PRO A 276 -7.71 -2.74 -5.84
N SER A 277 -7.20 -1.60 -6.32
CA SER A 277 -5.77 -1.26 -6.28
C SER A 277 -5.27 -1.14 -4.84
N LYS A 278 -6.01 -0.45 -3.96
CA LYS A 278 -5.67 -0.31 -2.54
C LYS A 278 -5.82 -1.61 -1.76
N VAL A 279 -6.84 -2.41 -2.07
CA VAL A 279 -6.96 -3.76 -1.52
C VAL A 279 -5.72 -4.59 -1.87
N SER A 280 -5.26 -4.54 -3.12
CA SER A 280 -4.06 -5.26 -3.57
C SER A 280 -2.80 -4.82 -2.80
N GLU A 281 -2.61 -3.52 -2.60
CA GLU A 281 -1.51 -2.95 -1.82
C GLU A 281 -1.51 -3.48 -0.37
N TYR A 282 -2.67 -3.48 0.30
CA TYR A 282 -2.79 -3.99 1.66
C TYR A 282 -2.62 -5.50 1.76
N ILE A 283 -3.05 -6.26 0.76
CA ILE A 283 -2.82 -7.71 0.69
C ILE A 283 -1.32 -8.00 0.56
N TYR A 284 -0.60 -7.22 -0.24
CA TYR A 284 0.84 -7.31 -0.32
C TYR A 284 1.51 -6.99 1.03
N SER A 285 1.04 -5.96 1.73
CA SER A 285 1.50 -5.62 3.09
C SER A 285 1.24 -6.76 4.09
N CYS A 286 0.06 -7.40 4.03
CA CYS A 286 -0.26 -8.58 4.84
C CYS A 286 0.74 -9.72 4.59
N ARG A 287 1.07 -10.01 3.32
CA ARG A 287 2.07 -11.03 2.96
C ARG A 287 3.45 -10.71 3.55
N GLN A 288 3.88 -9.44 3.50
CA GLN A 288 5.14 -9.01 4.10
C GLN A 288 5.15 -9.12 5.64
N MET A 289 3.98 -8.96 6.26
CA MET A 289 3.79 -9.16 7.70
C MET A 289 3.67 -10.64 8.09
N GLY A 290 3.59 -11.56 7.12
CA GLY A 290 3.35 -12.99 7.36
C GLY A 290 1.89 -13.33 7.70
N ILE A 291 0.96 -12.43 7.40
CA ILE A 291 -0.48 -12.65 7.58
C ILE A 291 -1.03 -13.37 6.35
N GLU A 292 -1.55 -14.57 6.56
CA GLU A 292 -2.15 -15.38 5.51
C GLU A 292 -3.56 -14.89 5.18
N ILE A 293 -3.85 -14.80 3.88
CA ILE A 293 -5.17 -14.43 3.36
C ILE A 293 -5.81 -15.65 2.73
N LEU A 294 -6.92 -16.07 3.31
CA LEU A 294 -7.69 -17.22 2.90
C LEU A 294 -8.68 -16.85 1.81
N PRO A 295 -8.96 -17.77 0.86
CA PRO A 295 -9.97 -17.56 -0.18
C PRO A 295 -11.35 -17.27 0.39
N PRO A 296 -12.22 -16.61 -0.39
CA PRO A 296 -13.62 -16.52 -0.04
C PRO A 296 -14.19 -17.93 0.14
N ASP A 297 -15.20 -18.07 0.98
CA ASP A 297 -15.86 -19.35 1.26
C ASP A 297 -17.33 -19.05 1.53
N ILE A 298 -18.25 -19.71 0.83
CA ILE A 298 -19.69 -19.44 0.99
C ILE A 298 -20.21 -19.81 2.40
N ASN A 299 -19.58 -20.79 3.04
CA ASN A 299 -19.99 -21.30 4.35
C ASN A 299 -19.35 -20.56 5.52
N LYS A 300 -18.18 -19.94 5.31
CA LYS A 300 -17.42 -19.24 6.38
C LYS A 300 -17.29 -17.73 6.16
N GLY A 301 -17.32 -17.29 4.91
CA GLY A 301 -17.15 -15.89 4.54
C GLY A 301 -18.33 -15.01 4.96
N VAL A 302 -18.06 -13.73 5.12
CA VAL A 302 -19.07 -12.69 5.39
C VAL A 302 -18.96 -11.60 4.32
N GLY A 303 -19.74 -10.53 4.44
CA GLY A 303 -19.70 -9.42 3.49
C GLY A 303 -18.32 -8.79 3.37
N ASP A 304 -17.74 -8.48 4.52
CA ASP A 304 -16.48 -7.78 4.66
C ASP A 304 -15.29 -8.74 4.87
N PHE A 305 -14.07 -8.22 4.86
CA PHE A 305 -12.90 -9.03 5.27
C PHE A 305 -13.01 -9.34 6.76
N SER A 306 -12.78 -10.60 7.13
CA SER A 306 -12.96 -11.06 8.51
C SER A 306 -11.76 -11.83 9.03
N VAL A 307 -11.66 -11.94 10.35
CA VAL A 307 -10.63 -12.74 11.02
C VAL A 307 -11.11 -14.18 11.19
N ASP A 308 -10.32 -15.15 10.73
CA ASP A 308 -10.55 -16.58 10.89
C ASP A 308 -9.27 -17.24 11.43
N ARG A 309 -9.25 -17.50 12.75
CA ARG A 309 -8.15 -18.19 13.45
C ARG A 309 -6.76 -17.57 13.18
N GLY A 310 -6.66 -16.25 13.35
CA GLY A 310 -5.40 -15.51 13.16
C GLY A 310 -5.01 -15.29 11.69
N LYS A 311 -5.92 -15.57 10.75
CA LYS A 311 -5.77 -15.31 9.32
C LYS A 311 -6.90 -14.39 8.86
N ILE A 312 -6.75 -13.80 7.67
CA ILE A 312 -7.80 -12.95 7.09
C ILE A 312 -8.57 -13.75 6.05
N ARG A 313 -9.89 -13.78 6.13
CA ARG A 313 -10.73 -14.35 5.07
C ARG A 313 -11.20 -13.26 4.13
N TYR A 314 -11.11 -13.55 2.83
CA TYR A 314 -11.55 -12.65 1.79
C TYR A 314 -13.05 -12.35 1.90
N GLY A 315 -13.42 -11.07 1.87
CA GLY A 315 -14.82 -10.64 1.93
C GLY A 315 -15.59 -11.02 0.66
N LEU A 316 -16.81 -11.54 0.82
CA LEU A 316 -17.63 -11.96 -0.33
C LEU A 316 -18.06 -10.77 -1.21
N THR A 317 -18.16 -9.57 -0.63
CA THR A 317 -18.50 -8.34 -1.36
C THR A 317 -17.38 -7.89 -2.29
N ALA A 318 -16.12 -8.27 -2.01
CA ALA A 318 -14.97 -7.93 -2.85
C ALA A 318 -14.91 -8.76 -4.15
N ILE A 319 -15.81 -9.74 -4.33
CA ILE A 319 -15.91 -10.51 -5.56
C ILE A 319 -16.63 -9.67 -6.63
N LYS A 320 -15.98 -9.49 -7.78
CA LYS A 320 -16.49 -8.69 -8.89
C LYS A 320 -17.88 -9.14 -9.32
N SER A 321 -18.74 -8.18 -9.63
CA SER A 321 -20.11 -8.42 -10.13
C SER A 321 -21.06 -9.14 -9.15
N ILE A 322 -20.77 -9.09 -7.85
CA ILE A 322 -21.67 -9.58 -6.80
C ILE A 322 -22.03 -8.41 -5.88
N GLY A 323 -23.32 -8.07 -5.81
CA GLY A 323 -23.78 -6.92 -5.02
C GLY A 323 -23.93 -7.24 -3.53
N ARG A 324 -23.75 -6.23 -2.67
CA ARG A 324 -24.01 -6.32 -1.22
C ARG A 324 -25.37 -6.95 -0.87
N PRO A 325 -26.49 -6.65 -1.56
CA PRO A 325 -27.77 -7.31 -1.28
C PRO A 325 -27.75 -8.82 -1.50
N VAL A 326 -27.03 -9.30 -2.52
CA VAL A 326 -26.89 -10.74 -2.81
C VAL A 326 -26.17 -11.45 -1.67
N ILE A 327 -25.09 -10.84 -1.18
CA ILE A 327 -24.30 -11.40 -0.08
C ILE A 327 -25.09 -11.40 1.23
N ALA A 328 -25.85 -10.33 1.51
CA ALA A 328 -26.71 -10.27 2.69
C ALA A 328 -27.73 -11.42 2.70
N THR A 329 -28.39 -11.67 1.56
CA THR A 329 -29.35 -12.79 1.42
C THR A 329 -28.69 -14.15 1.60
N ILE A 330 -27.48 -14.35 1.06
CA ILE A 330 -26.72 -15.60 1.23
C ILE A 330 -26.42 -15.85 2.71
N ILE A 331 -25.96 -14.83 3.44
CA ILE A 331 -25.62 -14.93 4.86
C ILE A 331 -26.88 -15.18 5.70
N GLU A 332 -27.98 -14.47 5.41
CA GLU A 332 -29.26 -14.66 6.08
C GLU A 332 -29.78 -16.09 5.90
N GLU A 333 -29.80 -16.59 4.67
CA GLU A 333 -30.25 -17.95 4.38
C GLU A 333 -29.37 -19.01 5.06
N ARG A 334 -28.05 -18.80 5.06
CA ARG A 334 -27.10 -19.67 5.78
C ARG A 334 -27.36 -19.67 7.29
N ASN A 335 -27.69 -18.52 7.88
CA ASN A 335 -27.99 -18.43 9.31
C ASN A 335 -29.31 -19.14 9.66
N VAL A 336 -30.29 -19.16 8.73
CA VAL A 336 -31.59 -19.81 8.94
C VAL A 336 -31.54 -21.32 8.69
N ARG A 337 -30.96 -21.78 7.56
CA ARG A 337 -30.97 -23.19 7.14
C ARG A 337 -29.62 -23.91 7.33
N GLY A 338 -28.64 -23.26 7.96
CA GLY A 338 -27.30 -23.79 8.16
C GLY A 338 -26.42 -23.76 6.89
N ALA A 339 -25.25 -24.40 6.98
CA ALA A 339 -24.26 -24.44 5.90
C ALA A 339 -24.80 -25.11 4.62
N PHE A 340 -24.36 -24.60 3.48
CA PHE A 340 -24.60 -25.18 2.16
C PHE A 340 -23.80 -26.47 2.01
N LYS A 341 -24.47 -27.54 1.57
CA LYS A 341 -23.88 -28.88 1.46
C LYS A 341 -23.14 -29.11 0.14
N ASN A 342 -23.75 -28.69 -0.96
CA ASN A 342 -23.22 -28.85 -2.31
C ASN A 342 -23.75 -27.73 -3.23
N LEU A 343 -23.31 -27.71 -4.49
CA LEU A 343 -23.70 -26.67 -5.46
C LEU A 343 -25.22 -26.65 -5.75
N LYS A 344 -25.86 -27.83 -5.78
CA LYS A 344 -27.31 -27.95 -6.03
C LYS A 344 -28.11 -27.34 -4.88
N ASP A 345 -27.78 -27.69 -3.65
CA ASP A 345 -28.36 -27.15 -2.42
C ASP A 345 -28.21 -25.62 -2.34
N PHE A 346 -27.06 -25.08 -2.75
CA PHE A 346 -26.88 -23.64 -2.87
C PHE A 346 -27.82 -23.01 -3.90
N ILE A 347 -27.86 -23.55 -5.13
CA ILE A 347 -28.67 -23.00 -6.23
C ILE A 347 -30.17 -23.09 -5.91
N GLU A 348 -30.65 -24.19 -5.32
CA GLU A 348 -32.05 -24.36 -4.91
C GLU A 348 -32.48 -23.28 -3.93
N ARG A 349 -31.77 -23.16 -2.80
CA ARG A 349 -32.10 -22.18 -1.75
C ARG A 349 -32.03 -20.74 -2.26
N MET A 350 -31.06 -20.44 -3.13
CA MET A 350 -30.87 -19.09 -3.66
C MET A 350 -31.83 -18.72 -4.80
N SER A 351 -32.28 -19.70 -5.60
CA SER A 351 -33.31 -19.50 -6.63
C SER A 351 -34.70 -19.25 -6.03
N GLU A 352 -34.98 -19.73 -4.82
CA GLU A 352 -36.20 -19.37 -4.07
C GLU A 352 -36.29 -17.85 -3.81
N LYS A 353 -35.15 -17.21 -3.55
CA LYS A 353 -35.05 -15.77 -3.22
C LYS A 353 -34.91 -14.86 -4.43
N GLU A 354 -34.69 -15.41 -5.63
CA GLU A 354 -34.54 -14.69 -6.91
C GLU A 354 -33.38 -13.68 -6.97
N VAL A 355 -32.32 -13.91 -6.20
CA VAL A 355 -31.21 -12.94 -6.06
C VAL A 355 -29.96 -13.33 -6.88
N ILE A 356 -29.85 -14.58 -7.33
CA ILE A 356 -28.66 -15.08 -8.04
C ILE A 356 -28.85 -15.12 -9.56
N ASN A 357 -27.78 -14.85 -10.29
CA ASN A 357 -27.73 -14.99 -11.75
C ASN A 357 -26.57 -15.90 -12.18
N LYS A 358 -26.56 -16.31 -13.46
CA LYS A 358 -25.52 -17.20 -14.03
C LYS A 358 -24.10 -16.67 -13.81
N ARG A 359 -23.92 -15.35 -13.93
CA ARG A 359 -22.61 -14.68 -13.77
C ARG A 359 -22.13 -14.70 -12.32
N SER A 360 -23.03 -14.55 -11.34
CA SER A 360 -22.68 -14.64 -9.92
C SER A 360 -22.20 -16.04 -9.54
N ILE A 361 -22.87 -17.10 -10.02
CA ILE A 361 -22.44 -18.50 -9.79
C ILE A 361 -21.06 -18.73 -10.40
N GLU A 362 -20.84 -18.29 -11.65
CA GLU A 362 -19.54 -18.41 -12.32
C GLU A 362 -18.43 -17.72 -11.52
N ASN A 363 -18.69 -16.50 -11.02
CA ASN A 363 -17.71 -15.75 -10.23
C ASN A 363 -17.45 -16.38 -8.85
N PHE A 364 -18.44 -17.01 -8.21
CA PHE A 364 -18.24 -17.78 -6.99
C PHE A 364 -17.36 -19.03 -7.23
N ILE A 365 -17.54 -19.71 -8.37
CA ILE A 365 -16.67 -20.85 -8.73
C ILE A 365 -15.24 -20.35 -9.00
N LYS A 366 -15.08 -19.32 -9.85
CA LYS A 366 -13.78 -18.76 -10.23
C LYS A 366 -12.98 -18.25 -9.03
N SER A 367 -13.66 -17.61 -8.08
CA SER A 367 -13.06 -17.05 -6.86
C SER A 367 -12.64 -18.09 -5.82
N GLY A 368 -13.13 -19.33 -5.95
CA GLY A 368 -12.93 -20.37 -4.93
C GLY A 368 -13.93 -20.36 -3.79
N ALA A 369 -14.97 -19.51 -3.86
CA ALA A 369 -16.01 -19.45 -2.82
C ALA A 369 -16.76 -20.78 -2.63
N PHE A 370 -16.79 -21.63 -3.67
CA PHE A 370 -17.42 -22.96 -3.63
C PHE A 370 -16.43 -24.11 -3.42
N ASP A 371 -15.14 -23.84 -3.16
CA ASP A 371 -14.14 -24.90 -2.92
C ASP A 371 -14.52 -25.75 -1.68
N SER A 372 -15.34 -25.22 -0.76
CA SER A 372 -15.87 -25.94 0.41
C SER A 372 -17.10 -26.82 0.13
N LEU A 373 -17.74 -26.71 -1.04
CA LEU A 373 -18.95 -27.47 -1.43
C LEU A 373 -18.64 -28.86 -2.04
N GLY A 374 -17.37 -29.22 -2.11
CA GLY A 374 -16.90 -30.46 -2.72
C GLY A 374 -16.82 -30.39 -4.26
N GLY A 375 -15.95 -31.23 -4.82
CA GLY A 375 -15.62 -31.20 -6.25
C GLY A 375 -14.52 -30.20 -6.60
N THR A 376 -14.10 -30.23 -7.86
CA THR A 376 -13.11 -29.32 -8.44
C THR A 376 -13.79 -28.11 -9.08
N ARG A 377 -13.10 -26.97 -9.19
CA ARG A 377 -13.65 -25.79 -9.88
C ARG A 377 -14.07 -26.14 -11.32
N LYS A 378 -13.29 -26.99 -11.98
CA LYS A 378 -13.59 -27.52 -13.33
C LYS A 378 -14.87 -28.36 -13.36
N GLN A 379 -15.10 -29.21 -12.36
CA GLN A 379 -16.33 -29.98 -12.25
C GLN A 379 -17.55 -29.07 -12.10
N LEU A 380 -17.48 -28.12 -11.17
CA LEU A 380 -18.57 -27.17 -10.90
C LEU A 380 -18.87 -26.30 -12.13
N MET A 381 -17.84 -25.83 -12.83
CA MET A 381 -17.97 -25.00 -14.02
C MET A 381 -18.64 -25.71 -15.21
N ILE A 382 -18.53 -27.04 -15.30
CA ILE A 382 -19.20 -27.81 -16.37
C ILE A 382 -20.69 -27.98 -16.08
N ILE A 383 -21.05 -28.21 -14.81
CA ILE A 383 -22.41 -28.65 -14.44
C ILE A 383 -23.33 -27.52 -13.99
N TYR A 384 -22.81 -26.36 -13.58
CA TYR A 384 -23.64 -25.33 -12.92
C TYR A 384 -24.82 -24.86 -13.79
N VAL A 385 -24.66 -24.79 -15.12
CA VAL A 385 -25.75 -24.43 -16.04
C VAL A 385 -26.85 -25.50 -16.04
N GLN A 386 -26.46 -26.78 -16.06
CA GLN A 386 -27.39 -27.90 -16.05
C GLN A 386 -28.18 -27.93 -14.73
N ILE A 387 -27.49 -27.76 -13.59
CA ILE A 387 -28.13 -27.70 -12.27
C ILE A 387 -29.09 -26.53 -12.18
N LEU A 388 -28.67 -25.33 -12.61
CA LEU A 388 -29.52 -24.14 -12.57
C LEU A 388 -30.77 -24.30 -13.46
N ASP A 389 -30.61 -24.86 -14.66
CA ASP A 389 -31.75 -25.10 -15.56
C ASP A 389 -32.69 -26.18 -15.00
N GLN A 390 -32.17 -27.19 -14.29
CA GLN A 390 -32.97 -28.19 -13.58
C GLN A 390 -33.79 -27.56 -12.45
N VAL A 391 -33.15 -26.81 -11.55
CA VAL A 391 -33.82 -26.12 -10.43
C VAL A 391 -34.90 -25.16 -10.93
N ASN A 392 -34.63 -24.42 -12.02
CA ASN A 392 -35.60 -23.51 -12.61
C ASN A 392 -36.81 -24.25 -13.22
N ARG A 393 -36.61 -25.46 -13.76
CA ARG A 393 -37.72 -26.31 -14.22
C ARG A 393 -38.55 -26.82 -13.04
N GLU A 394 -37.90 -27.33 -12.00
CA GLU A 394 -38.55 -27.81 -10.78
C GLU A 394 -39.38 -26.71 -10.10
N LYS A 395 -38.85 -25.48 -10.02
CA LYS A 395 -39.59 -24.30 -9.53
C LYS A 395 -40.85 -24.01 -10.35
N LYS A 396 -40.77 -24.08 -11.69
CA LYS A 396 -41.94 -23.89 -12.57
C LYS A 396 -43.01 -24.95 -12.33
N TYR A 397 -42.63 -26.22 -12.20
CA TYR A 397 -43.56 -27.31 -11.94
C TYR A 397 -44.25 -27.17 -10.57
N SER A 398 -43.49 -26.81 -9.53
CA SER A 398 -44.01 -26.55 -8.19
C SER A 398 -45.03 -25.39 -8.17
N MET A 399 -44.73 -24.27 -8.84
CA MET A 399 -45.67 -23.14 -8.93
C MET A 399 -46.94 -23.46 -9.72
N THR A 400 -46.90 -24.39 -10.67
CA THR A 400 -48.08 -24.80 -11.44
C THR A 400 -49.00 -25.78 -10.69
N GLY A 401 -48.68 -26.15 -9.45
CA GLY A 401 -49.50 -27.07 -8.64
C GLY A 401 -49.53 -28.51 -9.16
N GLN A 402 -48.65 -28.86 -10.10
CA GLN A 402 -48.42 -30.23 -10.52
C GLN A 402 -47.48 -30.89 -9.50
N MET A 403 -48.00 -31.85 -8.71
CA MET A 403 -47.14 -32.76 -7.95
C MET A 403 -46.18 -33.45 -8.92
N SER A 404 -44.89 -33.19 -8.77
CA SER A 404 -43.86 -33.90 -9.53
C SER A 404 -43.77 -35.33 -9.00
N LEU A 405 -43.45 -36.29 -9.87
CA LEU A 405 -43.12 -37.66 -9.42
C LEU A 405 -42.01 -37.66 -8.36
N PHE A 406 -41.16 -36.61 -8.36
CA PHE A 406 -40.08 -36.37 -7.39
C PHE A 406 -40.56 -35.98 -5.98
N ASP A 407 -41.76 -35.41 -5.82
CA ASP A 407 -42.32 -35.08 -4.50
C ASP A 407 -42.88 -36.31 -3.78
N MET A 408 -43.03 -37.44 -4.50
CA MET A 408 -43.49 -38.72 -3.96
C MET A 408 -42.34 -39.64 -3.49
N VAL A 409 -41.09 -39.19 -3.60
CA VAL A 409 -39.90 -40.00 -3.35
C VAL A 409 -39.23 -39.56 -2.04
N SER A 410 -38.81 -40.52 -1.21
CA SER A 410 -38.14 -40.27 0.07
C SER A 410 -36.78 -39.58 -0.11
N ASP A 411 -36.33 -38.78 0.88
CA ASP A 411 -35.08 -38.04 0.81
C ASP A 411 -33.84 -38.92 0.54
N ASP A 412 -33.84 -40.17 1.01
CA ASP A 412 -32.79 -41.16 0.73
C ASP A 412 -32.69 -41.56 -0.76
N GLN A 413 -33.80 -41.54 -1.49
CA GLN A 413 -33.85 -41.84 -2.93
C GLN A 413 -33.58 -40.59 -3.77
N LYS A 414 -33.85 -39.38 -3.25
CA LYS A 414 -33.44 -38.13 -3.92
C LYS A 414 -31.91 -38.01 -4.02
N ALA A 415 -31.17 -38.58 -3.08
CA ALA A 415 -29.70 -38.64 -3.12
C ALA A 415 -29.15 -39.51 -4.27
N GLU A 416 -29.90 -40.50 -4.77
CA GLU A 416 -29.51 -41.29 -5.96
C GLU A 416 -29.68 -40.52 -7.28
N PHE A 417 -30.44 -39.42 -7.28
CA PHE A 417 -30.64 -38.53 -8.43
C PHE A 417 -29.69 -37.31 -8.44
N ASP A 418 -28.72 -37.25 -7.52
CA ASP A 418 -27.76 -36.16 -7.53
C ASP A 418 -26.86 -36.28 -8.76
N THR A 419 -26.76 -35.19 -9.53
CA THR A 419 -26.00 -35.21 -10.79
C THR A 419 -24.54 -35.49 -10.47
N PRO A 420 -23.98 -36.65 -10.89
CA PRO A 420 -22.63 -37.00 -10.51
C PRO A 420 -21.64 -36.02 -11.11
N LEU A 421 -20.68 -35.55 -10.29
CA LEU A 421 -19.63 -34.68 -10.77
C LEU A 421 -18.82 -35.39 -11.87
N PRO A 422 -18.56 -34.73 -13.02
CA PRO A 422 -17.84 -35.35 -14.12
C PRO A 422 -16.39 -35.64 -13.72
N LYS A 423 -15.81 -36.76 -14.16
CA LYS A 423 -14.41 -37.11 -13.82
C LYS A 423 -13.42 -36.39 -14.75
N VAL A 424 -13.25 -35.08 -14.57
CA VAL A 424 -12.47 -34.21 -15.48
C VAL A 424 -11.18 -33.61 -14.89
N GLY A 425 -10.80 -34.02 -13.68
CA GLY A 425 -9.66 -33.45 -12.94
C GLY A 425 -9.92 -32.01 -12.49
N GLU A 426 -8.85 -31.29 -12.12
CA GLU A 426 -8.87 -29.86 -11.80
C GLU A 426 -8.18 -29.05 -12.92
N TYR A 427 -8.43 -27.75 -12.95
CA TYR A 427 -7.65 -26.81 -13.76
C TYR A 427 -6.19 -26.75 -13.33
N GLU A 428 -5.32 -26.43 -14.30
CA GLU A 428 -3.92 -26.09 -14.03
C GLU A 428 -3.83 -24.82 -13.19
N ASN A 429 -2.72 -24.64 -12.45
CA ASN A 429 -2.54 -23.50 -11.55
C ASN A 429 -2.63 -22.16 -12.29
N GLU A 430 -2.05 -22.06 -13.49
CA GLU A 430 -2.11 -20.84 -14.31
C GLU A 430 -3.55 -20.42 -14.61
N THR A 431 -4.41 -21.37 -14.98
CA THR A 431 -5.83 -21.10 -15.22
C THR A 431 -6.57 -20.68 -13.94
N LYS A 432 -6.28 -21.30 -12.79
CA LYS A 432 -6.87 -20.91 -11.50
C LYS A 432 -6.46 -19.49 -11.10
N PHE A 433 -5.18 -19.17 -11.26
CA PHE A 433 -4.65 -17.83 -11.00
C PHE A 433 -5.28 -16.80 -11.93
N ALA A 434 -5.45 -17.10 -13.21
CA ALA A 434 -6.14 -16.23 -14.15
C ALA A 434 -7.60 -15.98 -13.72
N PHE A 435 -8.33 -17.00 -13.27
CA PHE A 435 -9.69 -16.84 -12.73
C PHE A 435 -9.73 -15.96 -11.48
N GLU A 436 -8.84 -16.18 -10.53
CA GLU A 436 -8.74 -15.34 -9.33
C GLU A 436 -8.47 -13.89 -9.70
N LYS A 437 -7.53 -13.64 -10.62
CA LYS A 437 -7.24 -12.28 -11.10
C LYS A 437 -8.45 -11.65 -11.78
N GLU A 438 -9.20 -12.40 -12.58
CA GLU A 438 -10.39 -11.93 -13.29
C GLU A 438 -11.50 -11.46 -12.33
N VAL A 439 -11.75 -12.24 -11.26
CA VAL A 439 -12.93 -12.04 -10.39
C VAL A 439 -12.62 -11.39 -9.04
N LEU A 440 -11.42 -11.59 -8.51
CA LEU A 440 -10.94 -10.97 -7.27
C LEU A 440 -10.07 -9.73 -7.54
N GLY A 441 -9.53 -9.59 -8.76
CA GLY A 441 -8.58 -8.53 -9.12
C GLY A 441 -7.13 -8.82 -8.72
N ILE A 442 -6.91 -9.93 -8.01
CA ILE A 442 -5.62 -10.34 -7.44
C ILE A 442 -5.41 -11.85 -7.57
N TYR A 443 -4.15 -12.28 -7.47
CA TYR A 443 -3.83 -13.68 -7.28
C TYR A 443 -3.78 -14.01 -5.78
N LEU A 444 -4.64 -14.91 -5.31
CA LEU A 444 -4.81 -15.17 -3.87
C LEU A 444 -4.13 -16.48 -3.45
N SER A 445 -4.33 -17.55 -4.20
CA SER A 445 -3.80 -18.90 -3.91
C SER A 445 -2.31 -19.09 -4.27
N GLY A 446 -1.70 -18.09 -4.90
CA GLY A 446 -0.28 -18.05 -5.28
C GLY A 446 -0.04 -16.90 -6.25
N HIS A 447 1.17 -16.75 -6.79
CA HIS A 447 1.42 -15.83 -7.91
C HIS A 447 2.23 -16.51 -9.01
N PRO A 448 1.97 -16.26 -10.32
CA PRO A 448 2.81 -16.76 -11.42
C PRO A 448 4.31 -16.39 -11.34
N MET A 449 4.68 -15.48 -10.45
CA MET A 449 6.04 -14.96 -10.24
C MET A 449 6.67 -15.47 -8.95
N GLU A 450 5.92 -16.24 -8.14
CA GLU A 450 6.36 -16.71 -6.82
C GLU A 450 7.56 -17.66 -6.93
N GLU A 451 7.57 -18.55 -7.93
CA GLU A 451 8.75 -19.39 -8.26
C GLU A 451 9.99 -18.57 -8.65
N TYR A 452 9.80 -17.31 -9.04
CA TYR A 452 10.84 -16.39 -9.47
C TYR A 452 11.11 -15.29 -8.44
N GLU A 453 10.52 -15.36 -7.24
CA GLU A 453 10.58 -14.28 -6.24
C GLU A 453 12.01 -13.95 -5.82
N GLU A 454 12.84 -14.96 -5.51
CA GLU A 454 14.24 -14.73 -5.13
C GLU A 454 15.02 -14.03 -6.23
N LYS A 455 14.76 -14.42 -7.48
CA LYS A 455 15.40 -13.87 -8.67
C LYS A 455 14.93 -12.45 -8.95
N TRP A 456 13.64 -12.20 -8.76
CA TRP A 456 13.03 -10.89 -8.87
C TRP A 456 13.63 -9.93 -7.84
N ARG A 457 13.62 -10.28 -6.55
CA ARG A 457 14.16 -9.44 -5.45
C ARG A 457 15.64 -9.07 -5.62
N LYS A 458 16.46 -9.95 -6.19
CA LYS A 458 17.91 -9.70 -6.42
C LYS A 458 18.20 -8.74 -7.59
N ASN A 459 17.25 -8.55 -8.51
CA ASN A 459 17.49 -7.89 -9.79
C ASN A 459 16.70 -6.59 -9.99
N ILE A 460 15.68 -6.34 -9.17
CA ILE A 460 14.93 -5.09 -9.20
C ILE A 460 15.58 -4.02 -8.32
N THR A 461 15.42 -2.77 -8.72
CA THR A 461 15.72 -1.61 -7.88
C THR A 461 14.46 -1.06 -7.21
N ARG A 462 13.31 -1.23 -7.86
CA ARG A 462 11.99 -0.76 -7.40
C ARG A 462 10.90 -1.78 -7.70
N THR A 463 9.83 -1.71 -6.93
CA THR A 463 8.59 -2.47 -7.17
C THR A 463 7.63 -1.64 -8.02
N THR A 464 6.66 -2.26 -8.68
CA THR A 464 5.66 -1.55 -9.48
C THR A 464 4.81 -0.59 -8.64
N LEU A 465 4.57 -0.90 -7.36
CA LEU A 465 3.87 0.00 -6.43
C LEU A 465 4.58 1.34 -6.23
N ASP A 466 5.89 1.41 -6.40
CA ASP A 466 6.64 2.67 -6.26
C ASP A 466 6.28 3.69 -7.37
N PHE A 467 5.68 3.22 -8.46
CA PHE A 467 5.23 4.04 -9.60
C PHE A 467 3.78 4.51 -9.47
N GLN A 468 3.01 3.96 -8.53
CA GLN A 468 1.62 4.35 -8.32
C GLN A 468 1.54 5.75 -7.71
N PHE A 469 0.51 6.50 -8.10
CA PHE A 469 0.24 7.82 -7.54
C PHE A 469 -0.29 7.69 -6.13
N ASP A 470 0.36 8.37 -5.19
CA ASP A 470 -0.06 8.41 -3.81
C ASP A 470 -0.91 9.67 -3.60
N GLU A 471 -2.24 9.49 -3.58
CA GLU A 471 -3.23 10.57 -3.39
C GLU A 471 -2.99 11.39 -2.13
N GLU A 472 -2.35 10.84 -1.09
CA GLU A 472 -2.07 11.59 0.15
C GLU A 472 -0.87 12.53 0.00
N THR A 473 0.09 12.21 -0.87
CA THR A 473 1.28 13.06 -1.09
C THR A 473 1.26 13.88 -2.36
N GLY A 474 0.34 13.58 -3.27
CA GLY A 474 0.25 14.24 -4.56
C GLY A 474 1.44 13.94 -5.49
N ARG A 475 2.21 12.87 -5.24
CA ARG A 475 3.38 12.46 -6.05
C ARG A 475 3.61 10.95 -6.00
N THR A 476 4.43 10.43 -6.91
CA THR A 476 4.90 9.03 -6.87
C THR A 476 6.18 8.88 -6.06
N ARG A 477 6.59 7.64 -5.75
CA ARG A 477 7.84 7.37 -5.00
C ARG A 477 9.10 7.39 -5.87
N VAL A 478 8.91 7.45 -7.19
CA VAL A 478 9.96 7.51 -8.19
C VAL A 478 10.09 8.95 -8.71
N HIS A 479 11.29 9.35 -9.13
CA HIS A 479 11.54 10.71 -9.62
C HIS A 479 11.76 10.71 -11.12
N ASP A 480 11.28 11.76 -11.81
CA ASP A 480 11.55 11.91 -13.25
C ASP A 480 13.05 11.77 -13.56
N GLY A 481 13.37 10.94 -14.56
CA GLY A 481 14.75 10.74 -14.98
C GLY A 481 15.56 9.71 -14.22
N ALA A 482 15.06 9.19 -13.10
CA ALA A 482 15.69 8.05 -12.44
C ALA A 482 15.73 6.84 -13.37
N ARG A 483 16.84 6.10 -13.35
CA ARG A 483 16.99 4.84 -14.09
C ARG A 483 16.76 3.69 -13.14
N GLU A 484 15.68 2.97 -13.36
CA GLU A 484 15.23 1.90 -12.49
C GLU A 484 15.13 0.58 -13.26
N VAL A 485 15.13 -0.53 -12.54
CA VAL A 485 14.88 -1.88 -13.04
C VAL A 485 13.68 -2.44 -12.31
N ILE A 486 12.64 -2.75 -13.08
CA ILE A 486 11.45 -3.46 -12.61
C ILE A 486 11.42 -4.84 -13.24
N GLY A 487 10.83 -5.81 -12.55
CA GLY A 487 10.65 -7.16 -13.08
C GLY A 487 9.21 -7.60 -12.86
N GLY A 488 8.64 -8.34 -13.80
CA GLY A 488 7.26 -8.77 -13.69
C GLY A 488 6.81 -9.59 -14.89
N MET A 489 5.52 -9.88 -14.90
CA MET A 489 4.80 -10.52 -15.99
C MET A 489 4.04 -9.47 -16.79
N ILE A 490 4.11 -9.55 -18.11
CA ILE A 490 3.32 -8.67 -18.98
C ILE A 490 1.87 -9.14 -18.95
N THR A 491 0.94 -8.28 -18.52
CA THR A 491 -0.49 -8.61 -18.43
C THR A 491 -1.31 -8.05 -19.58
N ALA A 492 -0.87 -6.96 -20.19
CA ALA A 492 -1.54 -6.37 -21.34
C ALA A 492 -0.55 -5.68 -22.27
N LYS A 493 -0.82 -5.75 -23.58
CA LYS A 493 -0.04 -5.05 -24.61
C LYS A 493 -0.96 -4.28 -25.55
N THR A 494 -0.79 -2.96 -25.59
CA THR A 494 -1.49 -2.09 -26.56
C THR A 494 -0.51 -1.54 -27.58
N ILE A 495 -0.71 -1.87 -28.86
CA ILE A 495 0.10 -1.34 -29.97
C ILE A 495 -0.52 -0.03 -30.47
N LYS A 496 0.30 1.01 -30.62
CA LYS A 496 -0.08 2.30 -31.21
C LYS A 496 0.90 2.69 -32.33
N TYR A 497 0.46 3.57 -33.22
CA TYR A 497 1.30 4.14 -34.26
C TYR A 497 1.58 5.61 -33.95
N THR A 498 2.84 6.00 -34.05
CA THR A 498 3.25 7.41 -33.89
C THR A 498 2.76 8.25 -35.07
N LYS A 499 2.82 9.59 -34.96
CA LYS A 499 2.49 10.52 -36.06
C LYS A 499 3.33 10.28 -37.34
N GLN A 500 4.49 9.64 -37.20
CA GLN A 500 5.37 9.24 -38.31
C GLN A 500 5.11 7.80 -38.82
N ASN A 501 3.98 7.20 -38.41
CA ASN A 501 3.56 5.84 -38.74
C ASN A 501 4.53 4.73 -38.28
N LYS A 502 5.35 4.99 -37.26
CA LYS A 502 6.21 3.98 -36.61
C LYS A 502 5.49 3.33 -35.43
N VAL A 503 5.66 2.03 -35.27
CA VAL A 503 5.00 1.21 -34.24
C VAL A 503 5.57 1.51 -32.86
N MET A 504 4.73 1.76 -31.86
CA MET A 504 5.09 1.84 -30.45
C MET A 504 4.15 0.94 -29.62
N ALA A 505 4.53 0.59 -28.40
CA ALA A 505 3.68 -0.21 -27.53
C ALA A 505 3.61 0.36 -26.11
N PHE A 506 2.42 0.22 -25.51
CA PHE A 506 2.20 0.39 -24.07
C PHE A 506 2.01 -1.01 -23.49
N VAL A 507 2.81 -1.35 -22.50
CA VAL A 507 2.82 -2.68 -21.88
C VAL A 507 2.54 -2.51 -20.40
N THR A 508 1.57 -3.24 -19.87
CA THR A 508 1.34 -3.29 -18.42
C THR A 508 2.18 -4.42 -17.84
N LEU A 509 3.12 -4.07 -16.96
CA LEU A 509 3.95 -5.03 -16.24
C LEU A 509 3.39 -5.18 -14.82
N GLU A 510 3.11 -6.42 -14.42
CA GLU A 510 2.62 -6.77 -13.08
C GLU A 510 3.69 -7.57 -12.32
N ASP A 511 3.98 -7.18 -11.09
CA ASP A 511 4.86 -7.90 -10.17
C ASP A 511 4.07 -8.41 -8.95
N LEU A 512 4.77 -8.96 -7.96
CA LEU A 512 4.14 -9.47 -6.72
C LEU A 512 3.40 -8.40 -5.91
N ALA A 513 3.63 -7.12 -6.20
CA ALA A 513 3.17 -5.98 -5.40
C ALA A 513 2.06 -5.18 -6.10
N GLY A 514 2.10 -5.04 -7.42
CA GLY A 514 1.16 -4.23 -8.19
C GLY A 514 1.44 -4.25 -9.68
N SER A 515 1.00 -3.21 -10.39
CA SER A 515 1.23 -3.05 -11.83
C SER A 515 1.76 -1.66 -12.19
N VAL A 516 2.46 -1.56 -13.32
CA VAL A 516 2.97 -0.30 -13.88
C VAL A 516 2.86 -0.31 -15.40
N GLU A 517 2.53 0.84 -15.99
CA GLU A 517 2.55 1.01 -17.44
C GLU A 517 3.96 1.36 -17.91
N VAL A 518 4.42 0.60 -18.91
CA VAL A 518 5.70 0.77 -19.57
C VAL A 518 5.48 1.21 -21.01
N VAL A 519 6.07 2.35 -21.37
CA VAL A 519 6.06 2.90 -22.72
C VAL A 519 7.29 2.42 -23.48
N ILE A 520 7.06 1.82 -24.64
CA ILE A 520 8.11 1.28 -25.51
C ILE A 520 8.07 2.03 -26.85
N PHE A 521 9.07 2.88 -27.06
CA PHE A 521 9.21 3.66 -28.29
C PHE A 521 9.65 2.78 -29.47
N PRO A 522 9.45 3.22 -30.72
CA PRO A 522 9.62 2.37 -31.90
C PRO A 522 10.98 1.67 -32.01
N LYS A 523 12.07 2.39 -31.69
CA LYS A 523 13.44 1.85 -31.75
C LYS A 523 13.64 0.67 -30.81
N ASP A 524 13.00 0.70 -29.64
CA ASP A 524 13.13 -0.34 -28.62
C ASP A 524 12.07 -1.43 -28.81
N TYR A 525 10.93 -1.10 -29.43
CA TYR A 525 9.92 -2.07 -29.84
C TYR A 525 10.47 -3.05 -30.88
N GLU A 526 11.08 -2.55 -31.96
CA GLU A 526 11.67 -3.38 -33.03
C GLU A 526 12.72 -4.36 -32.50
N LYS A 527 13.51 -3.95 -31.49
CA LYS A 527 14.55 -4.78 -30.89
C LYS A 527 14.02 -5.86 -29.95
N ASN A 528 12.93 -5.56 -29.22
CA ASN A 528 12.46 -6.39 -28.11
C ASN A 528 11.12 -7.08 -28.40
N GLN A 529 10.57 -6.94 -29.62
CA GLN A 529 9.23 -7.42 -29.98
C GLN A 529 8.95 -8.88 -29.56
N GLN A 530 9.94 -9.76 -29.71
CA GLN A 530 9.85 -11.18 -29.38
C GLN A 530 9.68 -11.47 -27.88
N PHE A 531 9.99 -10.52 -27.00
CA PHE A 531 9.90 -10.66 -25.55
C PHE A 531 8.71 -9.91 -24.95
N LEU A 532 7.91 -9.23 -25.79
CA LEU A 532 6.81 -8.36 -25.38
C LEU A 532 5.46 -9.01 -25.64
N ASN A 533 5.34 -10.31 -25.39
CA ASN A 533 4.07 -11.02 -25.47
C ASN A 533 3.38 -10.98 -24.10
N GLU A 534 2.06 -11.12 -24.09
CA GLU A 534 1.32 -11.32 -22.84
C GLU A 534 1.82 -12.60 -22.15
N GLU A 535 1.79 -12.59 -20.83
CA GLU A 535 2.32 -13.64 -19.92
C GLU A 535 3.85 -13.81 -19.93
N ALA A 536 4.58 -13.06 -20.76
CA ALA A 536 6.03 -13.09 -20.76
C ALA A 536 6.59 -12.48 -19.47
N LYS A 537 7.52 -13.21 -18.83
CA LYS A 537 8.22 -12.80 -17.61
C LYS A 537 9.51 -12.06 -17.97
N VAL A 538 9.57 -10.76 -17.71
CA VAL A 538 10.67 -9.90 -18.15
C VAL A 538 11.12 -8.92 -17.07
N PHE A 539 12.41 -8.62 -17.06
CA PHE A 539 12.96 -7.43 -16.44
C PHE A 539 13.00 -6.30 -17.46
N ILE A 540 12.54 -5.12 -17.05
CA ILE A 540 12.56 -3.90 -17.85
C ILE A 540 13.43 -2.89 -17.12
N ARG A 541 14.49 -2.46 -17.80
CA ARG A 541 15.30 -1.33 -17.39
C ARG A 541 14.86 -0.12 -18.18
N GLY A 542 14.60 0.97 -17.48
CA GLY A 542 14.05 2.17 -18.11
C GLY A 542 14.26 3.43 -17.32
N ARG A 543 13.89 4.53 -17.94
CA ARG A 543 13.83 5.84 -17.30
C ARG A 543 12.41 6.07 -16.79
N VAL A 544 12.28 6.58 -15.56
CA VAL A 544 11.00 7.00 -15.00
C VAL A 544 10.54 8.28 -15.72
N SER A 545 9.27 8.30 -16.13
CA SER A 545 8.54 9.45 -16.62
C SER A 545 7.45 9.78 -15.60
N GLU A 546 7.66 10.85 -14.85
CA GLU A 546 6.68 11.33 -13.88
C GLU A 546 5.50 11.98 -14.63
N GLU A 547 4.26 11.69 -14.20
CA GLU A 547 3.07 12.37 -14.70
C GLU A 547 2.44 13.17 -13.56
N ASP A 548 2.02 14.41 -13.85
CA ASP A 548 1.31 15.24 -12.89
C ASP A 548 -0.08 14.61 -12.59
N GLU A 549 -0.37 14.37 -11.32
CA GLU A 549 -1.65 13.81 -10.83
C GLU A 549 -2.02 12.42 -11.36
N ALA A 550 -1.05 11.64 -11.86
CA ALA A 550 -1.27 10.27 -12.33
C ALA A 550 -0.12 9.31 -11.96
N ALA A 551 -0.35 8.01 -12.14
CA ALA A 551 0.69 7.01 -11.93
C ALA A 551 1.85 7.26 -12.90
N SER A 552 3.08 7.23 -12.37
CA SER A 552 4.28 7.41 -13.16
C SER A 552 4.46 6.24 -14.11
N LYS A 553 5.00 6.53 -15.29
CA LYS A 553 5.25 5.54 -16.33
C LYS A 553 6.73 5.22 -16.40
N MET A 554 7.06 4.03 -16.87
CA MET A 554 8.44 3.72 -17.21
C MET A 554 8.63 3.78 -18.72
N ILE A 555 9.65 4.51 -19.18
CA ILE A 555 10.11 4.47 -20.56
C ILE A 555 11.14 3.35 -20.68
N CYS A 556 10.81 2.31 -21.43
CA CYS A 556 11.69 1.16 -21.63
C CYS A 556 12.95 1.54 -22.41
N GLU A 557 14.13 1.23 -21.85
CA GLU A 557 15.42 1.28 -22.55
C GLU A 557 15.90 -0.14 -22.93
N LYS A 558 15.63 -1.14 -22.09
CA LYS A 558 16.06 -2.52 -22.33
C LYS A 558 15.11 -3.54 -21.69
N VAL A 559 14.79 -4.60 -22.44
CA VAL A 559 14.02 -5.75 -21.96
C VAL A 559 14.95 -6.94 -21.82
N ILE A 560 14.88 -7.64 -20.69
CA ILE A 560 15.69 -8.82 -20.38
C ILE A 560 14.73 -9.91 -19.90
N PRO A 561 14.51 -10.99 -20.67
CA PRO A 561 13.69 -12.12 -20.21
C PRO A 561 14.25 -12.72 -18.92
N PHE A 562 13.37 -13.22 -18.05
CA PHE A 562 13.79 -13.91 -16.84
C PHE A 562 14.71 -15.10 -17.16
N GLU A 563 14.51 -15.78 -18.29
CA GLU A 563 15.34 -16.89 -18.75
C GLU A 563 16.76 -16.46 -19.19
N GLN A 564 16.99 -15.18 -19.48
CA GLN A 564 18.25 -14.68 -20.05
C GLN A 564 19.15 -13.93 -19.07
N THR A 565 18.86 -13.95 -17.77
CA THR A 565 19.81 -13.45 -16.76
C THR A 565 21.07 -14.32 -16.76
N LYS A 566 22.26 -13.72 -16.91
CA LYS A 566 23.50 -14.50 -16.92
C LYS A 566 23.73 -15.18 -15.58
N ARG A 567 23.94 -16.50 -15.61
CA ARG A 567 24.39 -17.26 -14.45
C ARG A 567 25.88 -17.50 -14.58
N GLU A 568 26.55 -17.50 -13.43
CA GLU A 568 27.93 -17.94 -13.29
C GLU A 568 27.93 -19.26 -12.52
N LEU A 569 28.48 -20.31 -13.14
CA LEU A 569 28.72 -21.59 -12.48
C LEU A 569 30.10 -21.54 -11.81
N TRP A 570 30.11 -21.44 -10.49
CA TRP A 570 31.31 -21.41 -9.67
C TRP A 570 31.74 -22.82 -9.27
N LEU A 571 32.98 -23.17 -9.59
CA LEU A 571 33.60 -24.43 -9.25
C LEU A 571 34.84 -24.17 -8.40
N GLN A 572 34.87 -24.74 -7.20
CA GLN A 572 35.94 -24.54 -6.23
C GLN A 572 36.92 -25.71 -6.23
N TYR A 573 38.21 -25.40 -6.34
CA TYR A 573 39.32 -26.33 -6.17
C TYR A 573 40.15 -25.96 -4.94
N ALA A 574 40.84 -26.94 -4.35
CA ALA A 574 41.70 -26.72 -3.19
C ALA A 574 42.84 -25.76 -3.52
N ASP A 575 43.52 -25.98 -4.65
CA ASP A 575 44.64 -25.16 -5.14
C ASP A 575 44.74 -25.21 -6.68
N LYS A 576 45.68 -24.44 -7.22
CA LYS A 576 45.91 -24.34 -8.67
C LYS A 576 46.43 -25.64 -9.29
N GLU A 577 47.20 -26.44 -8.55
CA GLU A 577 47.74 -27.71 -9.04
C GLU A 577 46.63 -28.75 -9.21
N ALA A 578 45.71 -28.85 -8.24
CA ALA A 578 44.54 -29.70 -8.32
C ALA A 578 43.65 -29.34 -9.52
N TYR A 579 43.45 -28.06 -9.79
CA TYR A 579 42.70 -27.62 -10.98
C TYR A 579 43.43 -27.98 -12.29
N LEU A 580 44.74 -27.75 -12.38
CA LEU A 580 45.48 -28.05 -13.61
C LEU A 580 45.54 -29.55 -13.92
N ALA A 581 45.58 -30.40 -12.89
CA ALA A 581 45.51 -31.85 -13.06
C ALA A 581 44.14 -32.31 -13.55
N ASP A 582 43.06 -31.65 -13.11
CA ASP A 582 41.67 -32.01 -13.42
C ASP A 582 41.07 -31.24 -14.61
N GLU A 583 41.79 -30.25 -15.16
CA GLU A 583 41.29 -29.36 -16.20
C GLU A 583 40.77 -30.13 -17.42
N ALA A 584 41.47 -31.19 -17.86
CA ALA A 584 41.03 -31.98 -19.00
C ALA A 584 39.69 -32.70 -18.77
N ALA A 585 39.53 -33.33 -17.60
CA ALA A 585 38.32 -34.07 -17.23
C ALA A 585 37.13 -33.11 -17.02
N LEU A 586 37.36 -31.98 -16.36
CA LEU A 586 36.36 -30.93 -16.21
C LEU A 586 35.85 -30.44 -17.57
N LEU A 587 36.77 -30.18 -18.50
CA LEU A 587 36.41 -29.67 -19.82
C LEU A 587 35.66 -30.69 -20.67
N GLU A 588 35.93 -31.97 -20.48
CA GLU A 588 35.17 -33.05 -21.11
C GLU A 588 33.74 -33.12 -20.55
N MET A 589 33.57 -33.00 -19.23
CA MET A 589 32.25 -32.97 -18.59
C MET A 589 31.40 -31.75 -19.00
N LEU A 590 32.06 -30.61 -19.27
CA LEU A 590 31.37 -29.39 -19.73
C LEU A 590 31.03 -29.46 -21.24
N ARG A 591 31.68 -30.34 -22.01
CA ARG A 591 31.52 -30.42 -23.48
C ARG A 591 30.11 -30.83 -23.91
N ASP A 592 29.43 -31.63 -23.10
CA ASP A 592 28.08 -32.11 -23.38
C ASP A 592 26.99 -31.08 -23.02
N SER A 593 27.36 -29.95 -22.42
CA SER A 593 26.43 -28.88 -22.05
C SER A 593 26.78 -27.59 -22.80
N ASP A 594 26.02 -27.31 -23.87
CA ASP A 594 26.08 -26.03 -24.56
C ASP A 594 25.06 -25.06 -23.96
N GLY A 595 25.53 -23.89 -23.51
CA GLY A 595 24.64 -22.85 -22.99
C GLY A 595 25.28 -21.48 -22.88
N ARG A 596 24.66 -20.60 -22.08
CA ARG A 596 25.03 -19.18 -21.96
C ARG A 596 25.62 -18.81 -20.60
N ASP A 597 25.72 -19.77 -19.69
CA ASP A 597 26.21 -19.56 -18.33
C ASP A 597 27.74 -19.64 -18.30
N MET A 598 28.36 -18.67 -17.63
CA MET A 598 29.81 -18.56 -17.59
C MET A 598 30.38 -19.44 -16.48
N VAL A 599 31.37 -20.26 -16.80
CA VAL A 599 32.05 -21.09 -15.80
C VAL A 599 33.18 -20.28 -15.16
N VAL A 600 33.18 -20.22 -13.82
CA VAL A 600 34.15 -19.54 -12.99
C VAL A 600 34.84 -20.56 -12.10
N ILE A 601 36.16 -20.66 -12.21
CA ILE A 601 36.98 -21.52 -11.38
C ILE A 601 37.59 -20.70 -10.25
N TYR A 602 37.42 -21.15 -9.01
CA TYR A 602 37.99 -20.53 -7.82
C TYR A 602 38.96 -21.49 -7.13
N CYS A 603 40.24 -21.09 -7.02
CA CYS A 603 41.26 -21.86 -6.31
C CYS A 603 41.43 -21.30 -4.89
N LYS A 604 41.08 -22.10 -3.87
CA LYS A 604 40.94 -21.64 -2.47
C LYS A 604 42.27 -21.19 -1.84
N LYS A 605 43.35 -21.92 -2.07
CA LYS A 605 44.68 -21.65 -1.47
C LYS A 605 45.29 -20.35 -2.00
N GLU A 606 45.20 -20.10 -3.30
CA GLU A 606 45.76 -18.91 -3.95
C GLU A 606 44.78 -17.73 -4.01
N LYS A 607 43.50 -17.94 -3.64
CA LYS A 607 42.39 -17.00 -3.85
C LYS A 607 42.28 -16.50 -5.29
N ALA A 608 42.65 -17.35 -6.24
CA ALA A 608 42.69 -17.02 -7.66
C ALA A 608 41.36 -17.36 -8.35
N ILE A 609 40.92 -16.48 -9.26
CA ILE A 609 39.70 -16.65 -10.05
C ILE A 609 40.07 -16.76 -11.53
N LYS A 610 39.69 -17.85 -12.20
CA LYS A 610 39.82 -18.04 -13.65
C LYS A 610 38.42 -18.13 -14.27
N ARG A 611 38.11 -17.25 -15.21
CA ARG A 611 36.86 -17.31 -15.99
C ARG A 611 37.13 -18.03 -17.29
N LEU A 612 36.32 -19.03 -17.61
CA LEU A 612 36.46 -19.75 -18.88
C LEU A 612 35.95 -18.88 -20.05
N PRO A 613 36.52 -19.03 -21.25
CA PRO A 613 36.12 -18.26 -22.43
C PRO A 613 34.71 -18.63 -22.91
N ALA A 614 34.09 -17.74 -23.69
CA ALA A 614 32.72 -17.91 -24.20
C ALA A 614 32.49 -19.20 -25.02
N GLY A 615 33.54 -19.77 -25.63
CA GLY A 615 33.45 -21.08 -26.30
C GLY A 615 33.33 -22.29 -25.35
N ARG A 616 33.20 -22.04 -24.04
CA ARG A 616 33.01 -23.05 -22.98
C ARG A 616 31.93 -22.63 -21.99
N SER A 617 30.95 -21.86 -22.45
CA SER A 617 29.76 -21.56 -21.67
C SER A 617 28.82 -22.77 -21.67
N VAL A 618 28.20 -23.01 -20.53
CA VAL A 618 27.35 -24.18 -20.30
C VAL A 618 25.92 -23.77 -20.01
N ASN A 619 24.99 -24.72 -20.03
CA ASN A 619 23.67 -24.54 -19.43
C ASN A 619 23.73 -25.15 -18.03
N ALA A 620 23.64 -24.34 -16.98
CA ALA A 620 23.70 -24.82 -15.60
C ALA A 620 22.37 -25.47 -15.18
N ASP A 621 21.97 -26.51 -15.90
CA ASP A 621 20.76 -27.30 -15.64
C ASP A 621 20.97 -28.30 -14.49
N LYS A 622 19.87 -28.87 -13.98
CA LYS A 622 19.93 -29.83 -12.86
C LYS A 622 20.79 -31.05 -13.19
N LEU A 623 20.91 -31.44 -14.46
CA LEU A 623 21.63 -32.62 -14.90
C LEU A 623 23.14 -32.38 -14.84
N LEU A 624 23.62 -31.24 -15.35
CA LEU A 624 25.01 -30.83 -15.26
C LEU A 624 25.42 -30.59 -13.80
N LEU A 625 24.57 -29.91 -13.02
CA LEU A 625 24.84 -29.65 -11.61
C LEU A 625 24.98 -30.95 -10.81
N ASN A 626 24.10 -31.93 -11.01
CA ASN A 626 24.22 -33.22 -10.35
C ASN A 626 25.50 -33.97 -10.74
N LYS A 627 25.90 -33.94 -12.02
CA LYS A 627 27.16 -34.54 -12.47
C LYS A 627 28.37 -33.89 -11.80
N LEU A 628 28.44 -32.57 -11.78
CA LEU A 628 29.55 -31.81 -11.19
C LEU A 628 29.59 -31.94 -9.67
N THR A 629 28.43 -31.91 -9.01
CA THR A 629 28.32 -32.10 -7.55
C THR A 629 28.78 -33.49 -7.13
N ASN A 630 28.43 -34.53 -7.89
CA ASN A 630 28.90 -35.89 -7.62
C ASN A 630 30.41 -36.04 -7.81
N TYR A 631 31.03 -35.24 -8.68
CA TYR A 631 32.45 -35.31 -8.99
C TYR A 631 33.32 -34.45 -8.07
N LEU A 632 32.94 -33.19 -7.83
CA LEU A 632 33.71 -32.20 -7.04
C LEU A 632 33.24 -32.07 -5.58
N GLY A 633 32.04 -32.57 -5.27
CA GLY A 633 31.37 -32.41 -3.97
C GLY A 633 30.44 -31.20 -3.91
N GLU A 634 29.37 -31.32 -3.11
CA GLU A 634 28.28 -30.33 -2.99
C GLU A 634 28.75 -28.95 -2.51
N SER A 635 29.76 -28.90 -1.64
CA SER A 635 30.34 -27.64 -1.17
C SER A 635 31.20 -26.90 -2.21
N CYS A 636 31.51 -27.55 -3.33
CA CYS A 636 32.45 -27.06 -4.34
C CYS A 636 31.77 -26.53 -5.60
N VAL A 637 30.45 -26.74 -5.75
CA VAL A 637 29.68 -26.31 -6.91
C VAL A 637 28.61 -25.32 -6.48
N LYS A 638 28.60 -24.13 -7.08
CA LYS A 638 27.61 -23.10 -6.77
C LYS A 638 27.20 -22.35 -8.02
N VAL A 639 25.90 -22.16 -8.24
CA VAL A 639 25.41 -21.25 -9.28
C VAL A 639 25.15 -19.89 -8.64
N ILE A 640 25.77 -18.85 -9.20
CA ILE A 640 25.58 -17.46 -8.79
C ILE A 640 24.94 -16.72 -9.96
N GLU A 641 23.74 -16.19 -9.77
CA GLU A 641 23.13 -15.30 -10.75
C GLU A 641 23.69 -13.89 -10.56
N LYS A 642 24.17 -13.24 -11.64
CA LYS A 642 24.65 -11.87 -11.57
C LYS A 642 23.48 -10.88 -11.65
N SER A 643 23.55 -9.84 -10.82
CA SER A 643 22.56 -8.76 -10.85
C SER A 643 22.56 -8.05 -12.21
N ILE A 644 21.38 -7.65 -12.67
CA ILE A 644 21.18 -6.89 -13.92
C ILE A 644 21.96 -5.57 -13.94
N GLU A 645 22.27 -5.00 -12.78
CA GLU A 645 23.14 -3.81 -12.66
C GLU A 645 24.58 -4.08 -13.12
N ASN A 646 25.11 -5.28 -12.86
CA ASN A 646 26.48 -5.69 -13.21
C ASN A 646 26.62 -6.28 -14.62
N LEU A 647 25.53 -6.26 -15.41
CA LEU A 647 25.46 -6.79 -16.78
C LEU A 647 25.81 -5.75 -17.86
N CYS A 648 26.27 -4.56 -17.45
CA CYS A 648 26.75 -3.49 -18.31
C CYS A 648 28.25 -3.26 -18.14
#